data_AF-A0A7J5V3J0-F1
#
_entry.id   AF-A0A7J5V3J0-F1
#
_cell.length_a   1.000
_cell.length_b   1.000
_cell.length_c   1.000
_cell.angle_alpha   90.00
_cell.angle_beta   90.00
_cell.angle_gamma   90.00
#
_symmetry.space_group_name_H-M   'P 1'
#
loop_
_entity.id
_entity.type
_entity.pdbx_description
1 polymer ?
#
loop_
_entity_poly.entity_id
_entity_poly.type
_entity_poly.pdbx_seq_one_letter_code
_entity_poly.pdbx_strand_id
1 'polypeptide(L)'
;MIALRLQTVFPYFWQSISNSYTQVFFSKNKVLGVILILVSLFDLNAGFSGLVAVLSANVIAYLMGLNRQKVIDGLYGFNALLAGLGLGLYYQFNLAFLVVLVFTALLSLMITVMLEGMFYKYGLPYLSLPFLLSLWIVTLSTREFTHLEISQRGIYVLNEMYLLGGLPLVKIYDWFELLQWPEAIKMYFRSLGAIFFQYHMFAGIVIAVGLLFWSRLAFLYSVAGFVAAWYFYQFTGANISELNYSFIGFNFILTSIAIGVFFVIPSFTSLLWVFVAVPVLAFLISSGGYLLGTFQLSVYSLPFNLVVILLLYVFIMRERFQDKPTLVYIQQHSPERNLYSYLVNKNRLSHLGKIHVKLPFFGRWTVTQGIDGIHTHKDVWKYAWDFEMTDEEGKTYKEKGLRLEDYYCYGKPVIASADGYITDVEAGVEDNIIGDANLSNNWGNSVVIHHAEAFFSQMSHLQKGSILVKKGQYVRKGEQIARCGNSGRSPYPHLHFQFQTAGDIGAATLNYPFAAFLKHNESSEFCAASQPQTGDVVSNNQVIDLLDLSLHFVPGQLIRFKQENAGEAKEIIWKTETDIYNNSYLICEETKAKAWFIRQPDILYFTHFEGNRDSWLYDFYLGAYQLVTGFSPGLVMKEKITTALFPNKALLTIQDFIAPFYMFLKITHSMKQVKFINDLSSSKILIESEINFLIFDKATAKRTYEMVFENNQLQHFTLIKNETKTTLVRV
;
A
#
# COMPACT_ATOMS: atom_id res chain seq x y z
N MET A 1 31.70 -7.72 26.74
CA MET A 1 30.22 -7.64 26.76
C MET A 1 29.70 -6.26 26.31
N ILE A 2 30.19 -5.15 26.85
CA ILE A 2 29.82 -3.77 26.42
C ILE A 2 30.23 -3.49 24.97
N ALA A 3 31.46 -3.86 24.56
CA ALA A 3 31.93 -3.71 23.18
C ALA A 3 31.07 -4.49 22.16
N LEU A 4 30.61 -5.69 22.51
CA LEU A 4 29.74 -6.51 21.67
C LEU A 4 28.34 -5.87 21.53
N ARG A 5 27.79 -5.34 22.64
CA ARG A 5 26.53 -4.57 22.61
C ARG A 5 26.66 -3.28 21.78
N LEU A 6 27.77 -2.55 21.91
CA LEU A 6 28.02 -1.35 21.12
C LEU A 6 28.14 -1.66 19.62
N GLN A 7 28.79 -2.76 19.23
CA GLN A 7 28.82 -3.21 17.83
C GLN A 7 27.44 -3.54 17.28
N THR A 8 26.53 -4.08 18.10
CA THR A 8 25.15 -4.31 17.67
C THR A 8 24.30 -3.03 17.65
N VAL A 9 24.55 -2.06 18.53
CA VAL A 9 23.70 -0.85 18.69
C VAL A 9 24.12 0.29 17.78
N PHE A 10 25.42 0.45 17.51
CA PHE A 10 25.98 1.56 16.73
C PHE A 10 25.41 1.68 15.30
N PRO A 11 25.23 0.58 14.53
CA PRO A 11 24.60 0.67 13.21
C PRO A 11 23.17 1.22 13.26
N TYR A 12 22.39 0.86 14.29
CA TYR A 12 21.04 1.37 14.49
C TYR A 12 21.01 2.84 14.89
N PHE A 13 22.04 3.30 15.60
CA PHE A 13 22.16 4.69 16.03
C PHE A 13 22.52 5.64 14.87
N TRP A 14 23.44 5.24 13.99
CA TRP A 14 23.69 6.00 12.76
C TRP A 14 22.44 6.03 11.87
N GLN A 15 21.76 4.89 11.75
CA GLN A 15 20.51 4.81 11.00
C GLN A 15 19.42 5.71 11.57
N SER A 16 19.26 5.79 12.89
CA SER A 16 18.27 6.67 13.52
C SER A 16 18.55 8.15 13.27
N ILE A 17 19.82 8.57 13.31
CA ILE A 17 20.21 9.96 12.99
C ILE A 17 19.89 10.25 11.53
N SER A 18 20.38 9.45 10.59
CA SER A 18 20.15 9.64 9.15
C SER A 18 18.65 9.65 8.82
N ASN A 19 17.88 8.74 9.44
CA ASN A 19 16.44 8.70 9.26
C ASN A 19 15.75 9.95 9.86
N SER A 20 16.21 10.47 11.00
CA SER A 20 15.67 11.72 11.57
C SER A 20 15.80 12.90 10.61
N TYR A 21 16.89 12.98 9.84
CA TYR A 21 17.02 14.00 8.77
C TYR A 21 16.05 13.76 7.61
N THR A 22 15.92 12.51 7.16
CA THR A 22 15.06 12.19 6.00
C THR A 22 13.57 12.23 6.28
N GLN A 23 13.14 12.07 7.54
CA GLN A 23 11.74 12.19 7.94
C GLN A 23 11.17 13.59 7.73
N VAL A 24 12.00 14.63 7.66
CA VAL A 24 11.57 16.00 7.28
C VAL A 24 10.91 16.01 5.88
N PHE A 25 11.34 15.11 4.98
CA PHE A 25 10.76 14.89 3.65
C PHE A 25 9.97 13.57 3.56
N PHE A 26 9.61 12.97 4.70
CA PHE A 26 8.90 11.70 4.77
C PHE A 26 9.63 10.50 4.13
N SER A 27 10.96 10.53 4.13
CA SER A 27 11.81 9.53 3.50
C SER A 27 12.57 8.67 4.52
N LYS A 28 13.10 7.53 4.07
CA LYS A 28 14.10 6.71 4.77
C LYS A 28 15.33 6.44 3.88
N ASN A 29 15.55 7.26 2.86
CA ASN A 29 16.61 7.06 1.88
C ASN A 29 17.97 7.51 2.43
N LYS A 30 18.91 6.57 2.52
CA LYS A 30 20.25 6.82 3.10
C LYS A 30 21.04 7.92 2.38
N VAL A 31 20.95 7.99 1.05
CA VAL A 31 21.68 9.00 0.26
C VAL A 31 21.12 10.39 0.54
N LEU A 32 19.79 10.53 0.53
CA LEU A 32 19.14 11.77 0.93
C LEU A 32 19.53 12.17 2.36
N GLY A 33 19.59 11.22 3.29
CA GLY A 33 19.99 11.51 4.67
C GLY A 33 21.40 12.07 4.79
N VAL A 34 22.37 11.51 4.07
CA VAL A 34 23.74 12.05 4.03
C VAL A 34 23.76 13.46 3.44
N ILE A 35 23.03 13.68 2.33
CA ILE A 35 22.93 15.00 1.68
C ILE A 35 22.35 16.03 2.67
N LEU A 36 21.26 15.69 3.38
CA LEU A 36 20.62 16.61 4.32
C LEU A 36 21.51 16.92 5.54
N ILE A 37 22.27 15.95 6.04
CA ILE A 37 23.27 16.18 7.09
C ILE A 37 24.33 17.18 6.59
N LEU A 38 24.87 16.98 5.39
CA LEU A 38 25.87 17.89 4.82
C LEU A 38 25.31 19.30 4.62
N VAL A 39 24.08 19.42 4.11
CA VAL A 39 23.41 20.72 3.93
C VAL A 39 23.20 21.42 5.27
N SER A 40 22.85 20.69 6.34
CA SER A 40 22.70 21.30 7.67
C SER A 40 23.99 21.89 8.22
N LEU A 41 25.15 21.39 7.78
CA LEU A 41 26.47 21.86 8.19
C LEU A 41 26.99 23.05 7.37
N PHE A 42 26.21 23.57 6.42
CA PHE A 42 26.56 24.81 5.73
C PHE A 42 26.62 26.00 6.69
N ASP A 43 25.71 26.04 7.67
CA ASP A 43 25.94 26.75 8.92
C ASP A 43 26.38 25.75 9.99
N LEU A 44 27.65 25.81 10.39
CA LEU A 44 28.21 24.88 11.37
C LEU A 44 27.47 24.92 12.70
N ASN A 45 27.02 26.10 13.13
CA ASN A 45 26.38 26.26 14.43
C ASN A 45 24.98 25.64 14.43
N ALA A 46 24.17 25.95 13.41
CA ALA A 46 22.88 25.32 13.20
C ALA A 46 23.04 23.80 13.05
N GLY A 47 23.94 23.33 12.18
CA GLY A 47 24.17 21.91 11.91
C GLY A 47 24.58 21.12 13.15
N PHE A 48 25.55 21.61 13.94
CA PHE A 48 25.92 20.96 15.20
C PHE A 48 24.79 20.97 16.22
N SER A 49 24.03 22.07 16.30
CA SER A 49 22.87 22.16 17.20
C SER A 49 21.77 21.15 16.82
N GLY A 50 21.47 21.03 15.53
CA GLY A 50 20.56 20.01 15.02
C GLY A 50 21.02 18.59 15.35
N LEU A 51 22.30 18.29 15.14
CA LEU A 51 22.87 16.97 15.45
C LEU A 51 22.79 16.65 16.95
N VAL A 52 23.17 17.58 17.82
CA VAL A 52 23.08 17.39 19.28
C VAL A 52 21.63 17.18 19.72
N ALA A 53 20.67 17.93 19.15
CA ALA A 53 19.26 17.76 19.49
C ALA A 53 18.73 16.38 19.09
N VAL A 54 19.06 15.89 17.87
CA VAL A 54 18.69 14.53 17.42
C VAL A 54 19.32 13.46 18.30
N LEU A 55 20.60 13.59 18.61
CA LEU A 55 21.32 12.66 19.47
C LEU A 55 20.65 12.58 20.84
N SER A 56 20.35 13.74 21.43
CA SER A 56 19.69 13.85 22.73
C SER A 56 18.32 13.19 22.72
N ALA A 57 17.46 13.54 21.74
CA ALA A 57 16.12 12.96 21.63
C ALA A 57 16.16 11.44 21.45
N ASN A 58 17.03 10.91 20.59
CA ASN A 58 17.14 9.46 20.34
C ASN A 58 17.65 8.71 21.57
N VAL A 59 18.65 9.25 22.28
CA VAL A 59 19.18 8.65 23.51
C VAL A 59 18.11 8.67 24.61
N ILE A 60 17.44 9.79 24.83
CA ILE A 60 16.38 9.92 25.83
C ILE A 60 15.23 8.97 25.52
N ALA A 61 14.78 8.90 24.26
CA ALA A 61 13.72 7.98 23.84
C ALA A 61 14.08 6.51 24.11
N TYR A 62 15.33 6.13 23.84
CA TYR A 62 15.84 4.81 24.16
C TYR A 62 15.85 4.53 25.67
N LEU A 63 16.33 5.48 26.48
CA LEU A 63 16.39 5.36 27.94
C LEU A 63 14.99 5.31 28.60
N MET A 64 14.02 6.03 28.04
CA MET A 64 12.62 5.99 28.49
C MET A 64 11.88 4.70 28.10
N GLY A 65 12.50 3.80 27.32
CA GLY A 65 11.87 2.56 26.89
C GLY A 65 10.82 2.73 25.78
N LEU A 66 10.89 3.82 25.00
CA LEU A 66 9.99 4.04 23.86
C LEU A 66 10.26 3.04 22.72
N ASN A 67 9.33 2.96 21.77
CA ASN A 67 9.40 1.99 20.67
C ASN A 67 10.71 2.12 19.88
N ARG A 68 11.54 1.05 19.91
CA ARG A 68 12.86 1.03 19.27
C ARG A 68 12.80 1.22 17.76
N GLN A 69 11.80 0.65 17.09
CA GLN A 69 11.66 0.79 15.65
C GLN A 69 11.35 2.24 15.26
N LYS A 70 10.53 2.94 16.05
CA LYS A 70 10.24 4.37 15.82
C LYS A 70 11.47 5.26 16.03
N VAL A 71 12.34 4.92 16.98
CA VAL A 71 13.66 5.58 17.13
C VAL A 71 14.51 5.34 15.87
N ILE A 72 14.65 4.08 15.43
CA ILE A 72 15.43 3.73 14.23
C ILE A 72 14.85 4.40 12.98
N ASP A 73 13.54 4.50 12.87
CA ASP A 73 12.83 5.15 11.78
C ASP A 73 12.94 6.68 11.81
N GLY A 74 13.53 7.27 12.86
CA GLY A 74 13.74 8.71 13.00
C GLY A 74 12.50 9.51 13.42
N LEU A 75 11.39 8.84 13.75
CA LEU A 75 10.12 9.49 14.09
C LEU A 75 10.20 10.31 15.39
N TYR A 76 11.01 9.87 16.35
CA TYR A 76 11.22 10.60 17.60
C TYR A 76 12.32 11.68 17.52
N GLY A 77 13.16 11.67 16.49
CA GLY A 77 14.32 12.56 16.37
C GLY A 77 14.09 13.80 15.50
N PHE A 78 13.27 13.72 14.44
CA PHE A 78 13.21 14.79 13.43
C PHE A 78 12.61 16.11 13.93
N ASN A 79 11.69 16.07 14.90
CA ASN A 79 11.17 17.31 15.48
C ASN A 79 12.22 18.02 16.35
N ALA A 80 13.01 17.25 17.11
CA ALA A 80 14.15 17.77 17.85
C ALA A 80 15.22 18.33 16.91
N LEU A 81 15.47 17.67 15.76
CA LEU A 81 16.36 18.17 14.70
C LEU A 81 15.98 19.58 14.29
N LEU A 82 14.74 19.79 13.84
CA LEU A 82 14.28 21.08 13.35
C LEU A 82 14.34 22.15 14.43
N ALA A 83 14.03 21.80 15.68
CA ALA A 83 14.11 22.74 16.80
C ALA A 83 15.58 23.14 17.07
N GLY A 84 16.50 22.18 17.03
CA GLY A 84 17.93 22.44 17.20
C GLY A 84 18.54 23.25 16.06
N LEU A 85 18.17 22.96 14.80
CA LEU A 85 18.60 23.76 13.64
C LEU A 85 18.12 25.21 13.75
N GLY A 86 16.84 25.40 14.10
CA GLY A 86 16.24 26.72 14.27
C GLY A 86 16.94 27.52 15.37
N LEU A 87 17.10 26.95 16.56
CA LEU A 87 17.77 27.64 17.68
C LEU A 87 19.26 27.90 17.42
N GLY A 88 19.95 26.98 16.75
CA GLY A 88 21.38 27.10 16.45
C GLY A 88 21.74 28.21 15.47
N LEU A 89 20.77 28.70 14.68
CA LEU A 89 20.93 29.94 13.93
C LEU A 89 20.88 31.18 14.81
N TYR A 90 20.01 31.20 15.82
CA TYR A 90 19.73 32.40 16.61
C TYR A 90 20.71 32.61 17.77
N TYR A 91 21.27 31.54 18.34
CA TYR A 91 22.11 31.61 19.54
C TYR A 91 23.55 31.15 19.29
N GLN A 92 24.49 31.77 20.00
CA GLN A 92 25.90 31.34 19.96
C GLN A 92 26.09 29.99 20.68
N PHE A 93 27.02 29.18 20.17
CA PHE A 93 27.35 27.89 20.78
C PHE A 93 28.13 28.07 22.08
N ASN A 94 27.44 28.02 23.21
CA ASN A 94 28.03 28.04 24.54
C ASN A 94 27.40 26.99 25.46
N LEU A 95 27.91 26.83 26.69
CA LEU A 95 27.43 25.81 27.62
C LEU A 95 25.96 26.02 28.03
N ALA A 96 25.54 27.27 28.23
CA ALA A 96 24.15 27.59 28.57
C ALA A 96 23.21 27.19 27.42
N PHE A 97 23.60 27.49 26.19
CA PHE A 97 22.86 27.11 24.99
C PHE A 97 22.79 25.58 24.82
N LEU A 98 23.88 24.86 25.08
CA LEU A 98 23.90 23.40 25.03
C LEU A 98 22.87 22.77 25.99
N VAL A 99 22.75 23.31 27.20
CA VAL A 99 21.74 22.85 28.18
C VAL A 99 20.33 23.10 27.64
N VAL A 100 20.05 24.31 27.17
CA VAL A 100 18.76 24.66 26.56
C VAL A 100 18.43 23.74 25.39
N LEU A 101 19.42 23.40 24.56
CA LEU A 101 19.25 22.51 23.42
C LEU A 101 18.85 21.08 23.84
N VAL A 102 19.48 20.52 24.88
CA VAL A 102 19.11 19.19 25.41
C VAL A 102 17.69 19.20 25.98
N PHE A 103 17.32 20.24 26.75
CA PHE A 103 15.95 20.38 27.26
C PHE A 103 14.93 20.62 26.16
N THR A 104 15.30 21.33 25.08
CA THR A 104 14.45 21.50 23.90
C THR A 104 14.22 20.16 23.21
N ALA A 105 15.24 19.32 23.07
CA ALA A 105 15.11 17.99 22.51
C ALA A 105 14.20 17.09 23.36
N LEU A 106 14.32 17.15 24.69
CA LEU A 106 13.43 16.46 25.63
C LEU A 106 11.98 16.94 25.48
N LEU A 107 11.75 18.25 25.49
CA LEU A 107 10.42 18.85 25.33
C LEU A 107 9.79 18.41 23.99
N SER A 108 10.55 18.48 22.91
CA SER A 108 10.11 18.08 21.57
C SER A 108 9.73 16.60 21.50
N LEU A 109 10.52 15.73 22.15
CA LEU A 109 10.20 14.32 22.29
C LEU A 109 8.89 14.10 23.08
N MET A 110 8.71 14.77 24.21
CA MET A 110 7.49 14.64 25.03
C MET A 110 6.24 15.09 24.28
N ILE A 111 6.31 16.21 23.57
CA ILE A 111 5.21 16.69 22.73
C ILE A 111 4.96 15.72 21.57
N THR A 112 6.00 15.13 20.98
CA THR A 112 5.87 14.12 19.92
C THR A 112 5.08 12.91 20.41
N VAL A 113 5.43 12.35 21.58
CA VAL A 113 4.72 11.20 22.16
C VAL A 113 3.27 11.55 22.51
N MET A 114 3.03 12.75 23.05
CA MET A 114 1.69 13.23 23.37
C MET A 114 0.80 13.33 22.12
N LEU A 115 1.26 14.04 21.08
CA LEU A 115 0.50 14.24 19.85
C LEU A 115 0.32 12.94 19.06
N GLU A 116 1.31 12.06 19.08
CA GLU A 116 1.18 10.70 18.54
C GLU A 116 0.01 9.97 19.18
N GLY A 117 -0.09 9.95 20.51
CA GLY A 117 -1.21 9.30 21.20
C GLY A 117 -2.57 9.92 20.87
N MET A 118 -2.65 11.25 20.77
CA MET A 118 -3.91 11.96 20.47
C MET A 118 -4.39 11.71 19.04
N PHE A 119 -3.50 11.78 18.05
CA PHE A 119 -3.86 11.69 16.64
C PHE A 119 -3.95 10.26 16.11
N TYR A 120 -3.28 9.30 16.76
CA TYR A 120 -3.29 7.90 16.37
C TYR A 120 -4.72 7.33 16.27
N LYS A 121 -5.62 7.72 17.18
CA LYS A 121 -7.03 7.30 17.18
C LYS A 121 -7.75 7.58 15.85
N TYR A 122 -7.36 8.65 15.17
CA TYR A 122 -7.96 9.10 13.91
C TYR A 122 -7.10 8.76 12.69
N GLY A 123 -6.00 8.03 12.85
CA GLY A 123 -5.07 7.72 11.77
C GLY A 123 -4.32 8.95 11.22
N LEU A 124 -4.20 10.02 12.01
CA LEU A 124 -3.58 11.29 11.59
C LEU A 124 -2.11 11.40 12.03
N PRO A 125 -1.24 12.06 11.24
CA PRO A 125 0.15 12.32 11.61
C PRO A 125 0.29 13.57 12.49
N TYR A 126 1.27 13.59 13.40
CA TYR A 126 1.63 14.79 14.19
C TYR A 126 2.53 15.79 13.44
N LEU A 127 3.14 15.36 12.32
CA LEU A 127 3.97 16.17 11.43
C LEU A 127 5.05 16.95 12.21
N SER A 128 5.20 18.25 11.94
CA SER A 128 6.20 19.13 12.55
C SER A 128 5.62 19.98 13.70
N LEU A 129 4.43 19.65 14.22
CA LEU A 129 3.85 20.36 15.37
C LEU A 129 4.73 20.27 16.63
N PRO A 130 5.35 19.12 16.98
CA PRO A 130 6.22 19.07 18.15
C PRO A 130 7.43 20.02 18.04
N PHE A 131 8.04 20.11 16.85
CA PHE A 131 9.08 21.09 16.55
C PHE A 131 8.58 22.51 16.80
N LEU A 132 7.44 22.87 16.18
CA LEU A 132 6.89 24.22 16.21
C LEU A 132 6.59 24.68 17.65
N LEU A 133 5.90 23.83 18.42
CA LEU A 133 5.54 24.13 19.81
C LEU A 133 6.78 24.26 20.69
N SER A 134 7.76 23.36 20.52
CA SER A 134 9.01 23.42 21.29
C SER A 134 9.78 24.71 20.98
N LEU A 135 9.90 25.06 19.69
CA LEU A 135 10.61 26.26 19.28
C LEU A 135 9.94 27.53 19.79
N TRP A 136 8.61 27.62 19.76
CA TRP A 136 7.89 28.78 20.32
C TRP A 136 8.04 28.89 21.82
N ILE A 137 7.85 27.79 22.56
CA ILE A 137 8.00 27.79 24.02
C ILE A 137 9.40 28.24 24.41
N VAL A 138 10.42 27.68 23.76
CA VAL A 138 11.81 28.01 24.06
C VAL A 138 12.12 29.45 23.66
N THR A 139 11.80 29.89 22.43
CA THR A 139 12.06 31.26 21.95
C THR A 139 11.37 32.34 22.80
N LEU A 140 10.19 32.06 23.37
CA LEU A 140 9.55 32.99 24.31
C LEU A 140 10.26 33.00 25.66
N SER A 141 10.66 31.84 26.17
CA SER A 141 11.27 31.69 27.49
C SER A 141 12.71 32.22 27.54
N THR A 142 13.48 32.02 26.47
CA THR A 142 14.89 32.41 26.39
C THR A 142 15.13 33.92 26.40
N ARG A 143 14.07 34.73 26.24
CA ARG A 143 14.13 36.19 26.40
C ARG A 143 14.54 36.61 27.81
N GLU A 144 14.25 35.77 28.80
CA GLU A 144 14.62 35.98 30.20
C GLU A 144 16.00 35.39 30.55
N PHE A 145 16.67 34.70 29.61
CA PHE A 145 17.94 34.01 29.88
C PHE A 145 19.13 34.89 29.51
N THR A 146 19.70 35.55 30.52
CA THR A 146 20.81 36.51 30.36
C THR A 146 22.14 35.91 29.88
N HIS A 147 22.33 34.59 30.04
CA HIS A 147 23.54 33.87 29.59
C HIS A 147 23.43 33.34 28.15
N LEU A 148 22.28 33.50 27.49
CA LEU A 148 22.13 33.17 26.08
C LEU A 148 22.52 34.35 25.21
N GLU A 149 23.61 34.20 24.48
CA GLU A 149 24.10 35.21 23.55
C GLU A 149 23.47 35.02 22.17
N ILE A 150 22.98 36.12 21.60
CA ILE A 150 22.45 36.13 20.23
C ILE A 150 23.61 35.98 19.25
N SER A 151 23.45 35.09 18.27
CA SER A 151 24.40 34.91 17.18
C SER A 151 24.34 36.12 16.23
N GLN A 152 25.51 36.67 15.91
CA GLN A 152 25.67 37.67 14.83
C GLN A 152 26.09 37.03 13.50
N ARG A 153 26.15 35.69 13.44
CA ARG A 153 26.55 34.95 12.23
C ARG A 153 25.47 35.05 11.16
N GLY A 154 25.89 35.07 9.91
CA GLY A 154 25.00 35.27 8.76
C GLY A 154 24.65 36.73 8.46
N ILE A 155 25.09 37.71 9.27
CA ILE A 155 24.96 39.15 8.96
C ILE A 155 25.96 39.58 7.87
N TYR A 156 27.15 38.96 7.85
CA TYR A 156 28.21 39.23 6.86
C TYR A 156 28.70 37.94 6.20
N VAL A 157 27.83 37.29 5.43
CA VAL A 157 28.09 35.99 4.77
C VAL A 157 29.41 35.98 3.98
N LEU A 158 29.73 37.07 3.27
CA LEU A 158 30.97 37.19 2.49
C LEU A 158 32.23 37.15 3.37
N ASN A 159 32.19 37.74 4.56
CA ASN A 159 33.31 37.72 5.50
C ASN A 159 33.54 36.31 6.06
N GLU A 160 32.46 35.58 6.34
CA GLU A 160 32.52 34.19 6.80
C GLU A 160 33.06 33.26 5.71
N MET A 161 32.62 33.41 4.46
CA MET A 161 33.17 32.67 3.33
C MET A 161 34.65 32.96 3.10
N TYR A 162 35.07 34.22 3.27
CA TYR A 162 36.49 34.58 3.21
C TYR A 162 37.29 33.88 4.33
N LEU A 163 36.77 33.83 5.55
CA LEU A 163 37.43 33.13 6.66
C LEU A 163 37.53 31.62 6.44
N LEU A 164 36.56 30.99 5.78
CA LEU A 164 36.53 29.55 5.53
C LEU A 164 37.37 29.11 4.33
N GLY A 165 37.38 29.88 3.24
CA GLY A 165 37.96 29.46 1.96
C GLY A 165 38.68 30.55 1.17
N GLY A 166 38.89 31.72 1.77
CA GLY A 166 39.56 32.87 1.16
C GLY A 166 38.82 33.47 -0.03
N LEU A 167 39.53 34.34 -0.78
CA LEU A 167 39.03 34.98 -2.00
C LEU A 167 38.47 34.02 -3.07
N PRO A 168 39.02 32.80 -3.29
CA PRO A 168 38.46 31.88 -4.27
C PRO A 168 37.01 31.47 -3.96
N LEU A 169 36.69 31.17 -2.69
CA LEU A 169 35.35 30.78 -2.29
C LEU A 169 34.36 31.94 -2.43
N VAL A 170 34.78 33.15 -2.04
CA VAL A 170 34.01 34.38 -2.22
C VAL A 170 33.72 34.63 -3.71
N LYS A 171 34.72 34.49 -4.59
CA LYS A 171 34.52 34.65 -6.04
C LYS A 171 33.56 33.63 -6.64
N ILE A 172 33.59 32.38 -6.17
CA ILE A 172 32.64 31.35 -6.61
C ILE A 172 31.22 31.70 -6.17
N TYR A 173 31.07 32.18 -4.93
CA TYR A 173 29.78 32.62 -4.39
C TYR A 173 29.23 33.82 -5.16
N ASP A 174 30.05 34.87 -5.35
CA ASP A 174 29.67 36.06 -6.11
C ASP A 174 29.33 35.71 -7.56
N TRP A 175 30.13 34.87 -8.22
CA TRP A 175 29.84 34.39 -9.57
C TRP A 175 28.48 33.71 -9.64
N PHE A 176 28.19 32.84 -8.67
CA PHE A 176 26.93 32.11 -8.61
C PHE A 176 25.73 33.02 -8.33
N GLU A 177 25.89 34.03 -7.49
CA GLU A 177 24.85 35.02 -7.18
C GLU A 177 24.61 36.01 -8.34
N LEU A 178 25.64 36.29 -9.14
CA LEU A 178 25.58 37.13 -10.35
C LEU A 178 24.90 36.44 -11.54
N LEU A 179 24.72 35.11 -11.53
CA LEU A 179 23.94 34.43 -12.55
C LEU A 179 22.49 34.94 -12.55
N GLN A 180 22.00 35.37 -13.72
CA GLN A 180 20.65 35.89 -13.92
C GLN A 180 19.61 34.75 -13.94
N TRP A 181 19.32 34.19 -12.77
CA TRP A 181 18.24 33.21 -12.61
C TRP A 181 16.86 33.89 -12.62
N PRO A 182 15.82 33.28 -13.23
CA PRO A 182 14.45 33.71 -13.06
C PRO A 182 14.05 33.73 -11.57
N GLU A 183 13.33 34.78 -11.14
CA GLU A 183 12.98 34.97 -9.72
C GLU A 183 12.22 33.79 -9.11
N ALA A 184 11.29 33.18 -9.86
CA ALA A 184 10.58 31.99 -9.41
C ALA A 184 11.53 30.82 -9.08
N ILE A 185 12.60 30.64 -9.86
CA ILE A 185 13.58 29.57 -9.65
C ILE A 185 14.44 29.88 -8.42
N LYS A 186 14.88 31.13 -8.24
CA LYS A 186 15.61 31.56 -7.04
C LYS A 186 14.78 31.31 -5.78
N MET A 187 13.53 31.74 -5.78
CA MET A 187 12.62 31.60 -4.66
C MET A 187 12.31 30.13 -4.34
N TYR A 188 12.17 29.27 -5.35
CA TYR A 188 11.98 27.82 -5.15
C TYR A 188 13.15 27.20 -4.38
N PHE A 189 14.39 27.44 -4.85
CA PHE A 189 15.56 26.87 -4.19
C PHE A 189 15.78 27.46 -2.79
N ARG A 190 15.62 28.78 -2.60
CA ARG A 190 15.66 29.37 -1.25
C ARG A 190 14.61 28.76 -0.32
N SER A 191 13.40 28.52 -0.83
CA SER A 191 12.33 27.86 -0.08
C SER A 191 12.68 26.42 0.31
N LEU A 192 13.30 25.65 -0.59
CA LEU A 192 13.79 24.31 -0.26
C LEU A 192 14.87 24.34 0.83
N GLY A 193 15.83 25.25 0.73
CA GLY A 193 16.87 25.44 1.75
C GLY A 193 16.30 25.81 3.12
N ALA A 194 15.27 26.67 3.12
CA ALA A 194 14.62 27.16 4.34
C ALA A 194 13.97 26.06 5.19
N ILE A 195 13.62 24.90 4.61
CA ILE A 195 13.16 23.71 5.35
C ILE A 195 14.19 23.30 6.41
N PHE A 196 15.47 23.43 6.09
CA PHE A 196 16.60 23.13 6.95
C PHE A 196 17.26 24.38 7.53
N PHE A 197 16.54 25.50 7.55
CA PHE A 197 17.05 26.77 8.05
C PHE A 197 18.29 27.26 7.29
N GLN A 198 18.41 26.93 6.00
CA GLN A 198 19.49 27.38 5.12
C GLN A 198 18.95 28.33 4.04
N TYR A 199 19.25 29.61 4.15
CA TYR A 199 18.57 30.66 3.36
C TYR A 199 19.16 30.92 1.97
N HIS A 200 20.17 30.15 1.56
CA HIS A 200 20.88 30.36 0.30
C HIS A 200 20.49 29.32 -0.76
N MET A 201 20.55 29.73 -2.04
CA MET A 201 20.11 28.90 -3.18
C MET A 201 20.89 27.58 -3.30
N PHE A 202 22.17 27.58 -2.96
CA PHE A 202 23.01 26.38 -3.06
C PHE A 202 22.48 25.23 -2.18
N ALA A 203 22.05 25.51 -0.93
CA ALA A 203 21.39 24.52 -0.07
C ALA A 203 20.15 23.94 -0.74
N GLY A 204 19.31 24.81 -1.30
CA GLY A 204 18.12 24.42 -2.04
C GLY A 204 18.39 23.50 -3.23
N ILE A 205 19.43 23.79 -4.02
CA ILE A 205 19.82 22.97 -5.18
C ILE A 205 20.29 21.59 -4.73
N VAL A 206 21.13 21.53 -3.69
CA VAL A 206 21.64 20.26 -3.16
C VAL A 206 20.49 19.42 -2.60
N ILE A 207 19.54 20.03 -1.87
CA ILE A 207 18.32 19.36 -1.41
C ILE A 207 17.46 18.90 -2.60
N ALA A 208 17.27 19.73 -3.62
CA ALA A 208 16.50 19.39 -4.82
C ALA A 208 17.07 18.18 -5.56
N VAL A 209 18.41 18.12 -5.70
CA VAL A 209 19.11 16.98 -6.29
C VAL A 209 18.90 15.72 -5.44
N GLY A 210 19.05 15.83 -4.10
CA GLY A 210 18.77 14.72 -3.19
C GLY A 210 17.32 14.22 -3.28
N LEU A 211 16.35 15.15 -3.34
CA LEU A 211 14.93 14.87 -3.50
C LEU A 211 14.68 14.15 -4.81
N LEU A 212 15.26 14.61 -5.92
CA LEU A 212 15.15 13.99 -7.23
C LEU A 212 15.74 12.55 -7.27
N PHE A 213 16.87 12.33 -6.60
CA PHE A 213 17.46 10.99 -6.46
C PHE A 213 16.58 10.04 -5.65
N TRP A 214 15.95 10.53 -4.58
CA TRP A 214 15.04 9.70 -3.78
C TRP A 214 13.71 9.45 -4.50
N SER A 215 13.02 10.51 -4.91
CA SER A 215 11.70 10.46 -5.53
C SER A 215 11.50 11.57 -6.56
N ARG A 216 11.32 11.16 -7.81
CA ARG A 216 10.96 12.03 -8.94
C ARG A 216 9.59 12.64 -8.71
N LEU A 217 8.65 11.87 -8.15
CA LEU A 217 7.31 12.34 -7.84
C LEU A 217 7.30 13.38 -6.73
N ALA A 218 8.06 13.19 -5.65
CA ALA A 218 8.18 14.20 -4.60
C ALA A 218 8.78 15.50 -5.14
N PHE A 219 9.81 15.41 -5.99
CA PHE A 219 10.38 16.57 -6.68
C PHE A 219 9.38 17.26 -7.63
N LEU A 220 8.63 16.48 -8.42
CA LEU A 220 7.63 17.05 -9.33
C LEU A 220 6.53 17.79 -8.56
N TYR A 221 6.03 17.20 -7.48
CA TYR A 221 4.98 17.81 -6.65
C TYR A 221 5.49 18.98 -5.82
N SER A 222 6.75 18.98 -5.38
CA SER A 222 7.34 20.18 -4.74
C SER A 222 7.39 21.36 -5.71
N VAL A 223 7.78 21.11 -6.97
CA VAL A 223 7.75 22.13 -8.02
C VAL A 223 6.31 22.57 -8.31
N ALA A 224 5.38 21.64 -8.51
CA ALA A 224 3.99 21.96 -8.83
C ALA A 224 3.32 22.81 -7.74
N GLY A 225 3.50 22.44 -6.47
CA GLY A 225 3.01 23.21 -5.33
C GLY A 225 3.55 24.62 -5.26
N PHE A 226 4.87 24.74 -5.43
CA PHE A 226 5.53 26.04 -5.41
C PHE A 226 5.12 26.92 -6.59
N VAL A 227 5.06 26.38 -7.81
CA VAL A 227 4.64 27.12 -9.01
C VAL A 227 3.19 27.57 -8.89
N ALA A 228 2.30 26.72 -8.37
CA ALA A 228 0.91 27.09 -8.12
C ALA A 228 0.80 28.23 -7.10
N ALA A 229 1.60 28.19 -6.03
CA ALA A 229 1.68 29.28 -5.06
C ALA A 229 2.21 30.57 -5.69
N TRP A 230 3.31 30.49 -6.45
CA TRP A 230 3.90 31.64 -7.13
C TRP A 230 2.87 32.32 -8.07
N TYR A 231 2.15 31.53 -8.86
CA TYR A 231 1.09 32.04 -9.73
C TYR A 231 -0.08 32.63 -8.92
N PHE A 232 -0.50 31.99 -7.84
CA PHE A 232 -1.56 32.49 -6.97
C PHE A 232 -1.21 33.87 -6.37
N TYR A 233 0.02 34.06 -5.88
CA TYR A 233 0.47 35.36 -5.33
C TYR A 233 0.52 36.44 -6.42
N GLN A 234 1.03 36.10 -7.62
CA GLN A 234 1.03 37.01 -8.76
C GLN A 234 -0.40 37.40 -9.18
N PHE A 235 -1.30 36.42 -9.27
CA PHE A 235 -2.67 36.61 -9.70
C PHE A 235 -3.50 37.44 -8.70
N THR A 236 -3.32 37.20 -7.40
CA THR A 236 -4.04 37.91 -6.34
C THR A 236 -3.46 39.29 -6.01
N GLY A 237 -2.25 39.60 -6.50
CA GLY A 237 -1.52 40.80 -6.12
C GLY A 237 -0.98 40.76 -4.68
N ALA A 238 -0.95 39.58 -4.05
CA ALA A 238 -0.37 39.39 -2.73
C ALA A 238 1.15 39.64 -2.75
N ASN A 239 1.71 40.11 -1.64
CA ASN A 239 3.11 40.48 -1.58
C ASN A 239 4.02 39.24 -1.72
N ILE A 240 4.53 39.00 -2.93
CA ILE A 240 5.41 37.86 -3.21
C ILE A 240 6.74 37.93 -2.46
N SER A 241 7.12 39.11 -1.96
CA SER A 241 8.32 39.27 -1.13
C SER A 241 8.18 38.59 0.24
N GLU A 242 6.96 38.29 0.71
CA GLU A 242 6.76 37.44 1.89
C GLU A 242 7.33 36.03 1.67
N LEU A 243 7.25 35.51 0.44
CA LEU A 243 7.88 34.23 0.07
C LEU A 243 9.41 34.33 0.06
N ASN A 244 9.98 35.52 -0.13
CA ASN A 244 11.41 35.76 -0.27
C ASN A 244 12.10 36.07 1.07
N TYR A 245 11.53 36.97 1.89
CA TYR A 245 12.15 37.44 3.14
C TYR A 245 11.76 36.61 4.36
N SER A 246 10.55 36.07 4.40
CA SER A 246 10.12 35.20 5.50
C SER A 246 10.34 33.71 5.18
N PHE A 247 10.82 33.41 3.97
CA PHE A 247 11.14 32.06 3.48
C PHE A 247 10.01 31.04 3.65
N ILE A 248 8.76 31.48 3.59
CA ILE A 248 7.59 30.66 3.94
C ILE A 248 7.19 29.70 2.80
N GLY A 249 7.81 29.84 1.62
CA GLY A 249 7.53 29.03 0.43
C GLY A 249 7.64 27.50 0.64
N PHE A 250 8.39 27.06 1.66
CA PHE A 250 8.45 25.65 2.02
C PHE A 250 7.11 25.05 2.46
N ASN A 251 6.18 25.86 3.00
CA ASN A 251 4.87 25.35 3.41
C ASN A 251 4.11 24.77 2.22
N PHE A 252 4.20 25.42 1.06
CA PHE A 252 3.61 24.90 -0.19
C PHE A 252 4.31 23.64 -0.66
N ILE A 253 5.64 23.59 -0.57
CA ILE A 253 6.44 22.43 -0.97
C ILE A 253 6.10 21.20 -0.11
N LEU A 254 6.21 21.31 1.22
CA LEU A 254 5.97 20.20 2.14
C LEU A 254 4.51 19.75 2.10
N THR A 255 3.56 20.67 1.98
CA THR A 255 2.13 20.32 1.84
C THR A 255 1.94 19.50 0.57
N SER A 256 2.53 19.93 -0.55
CA SER A 256 2.39 19.24 -1.84
C SER A 256 2.99 17.84 -1.84
N ILE A 257 4.12 17.65 -1.15
CA ILE A 257 4.70 16.32 -0.95
C ILE A 257 3.76 15.48 -0.06
N ALA A 258 3.28 16.03 1.05
CA ALA A 258 2.45 15.32 2.02
C ALA A 258 1.11 14.84 1.42
N ILE A 259 0.28 15.76 0.92
CA ILE A 259 -1.08 15.46 0.41
C ILE A 259 -1.10 15.07 -1.07
N GLY A 260 0.02 15.24 -1.79
CA GLY A 260 0.09 14.90 -3.21
C GLY A 260 0.64 13.50 -3.48
N VAL A 261 1.65 13.07 -2.69
CA VAL A 261 2.41 11.86 -3.01
C VAL A 261 2.78 10.95 -1.83
N PHE A 262 2.78 11.44 -0.58
CA PHE A 262 3.20 10.64 0.57
C PHE A 262 2.03 9.97 1.30
N PHE A 263 1.06 10.76 1.79
CA PHE A 263 -0.14 10.25 2.45
C PHE A 263 -1.27 9.90 1.47
N VAL A 264 -1.15 10.40 0.24
CA VAL A 264 -2.09 10.20 -0.85
C VAL A 264 -1.36 9.55 -2.02
N ILE A 265 -2.04 8.62 -2.70
CA ILE A 265 -1.53 7.99 -3.90
C ILE A 265 -1.45 9.04 -5.03
N PRO A 266 -0.25 9.23 -5.63
CA PRO A 266 -0.05 10.19 -6.72
C PRO A 266 -1.02 9.93 -7.88
N SER A 267 -1.75 10.96 -8.29
CA SER A 267 -2.77 10.90 -9.34
C SER A 267 -3.06 12.29 -9.88
N PHE A 268 -3.72 12.39 -11.04
CA PHE A 268 -4.28 13.67 -11.48
C PHE A 268 -5.16 14.33 -10.39
N THR A 269 -5.95 13.53 -9.68
CA THR A 269 -6.80 14.01 -8.58
C THR A 269 -6.00 14.52 -7.38
N SER A 270 -4.90 13.86 -6.99
CA SER A 270 -4.08 14.37 -5.87
C SER A 270 -3.38 15.67 -6.24
N LEU A 271 -2.96 15.83 -7.50
CA LEU A 271 -2.42 17.10 -8.00
C LEU A 271 -3.44 18.24 -7.93
N LEU A 272 -4.71 17.97 -8.26
CA LEU A 272 -5.78 18.98 -8.09
C LEU A 272 -5.93 19.42 -6.63
N TRP A 273 -5.86 18.48 -5.67
CA TRP A 273 -5.93 18.80 -4.25
C TRP A 273 -4.72 19.62 -3.76
N VAL A 274 -3.55 19.45 -4.38
CA VAL A 274 -2.40 20.33 -4.13
C VAL A 274 -2.74 21.77 -4.52
N PHE A 275 -3.36 22.00 -5.68
CA PHE A 275 -3.77 23.34 -6.09
C PHE A 275 -4.87 23.92 -5.21
N VAL A 276 -5.81 23.09 -4.74
CA VAL A 276 -6.86 23.52 -3.79
C VAL A 276 -6.26 23.91 -2.43
N ALA A 277 -5.16 23.30 -2.00
CA ALA A 277 -4.50 23.63 -0.74
C ALA A 277 -3.79 24.99 -0.76
N VAL A 278 -3.38 25.48 -1.94
CA VAL A 278 -2.57 26.71 -2.09
C VAL A 278 -3.28 27.96 -1.53
N PRO A 279 -4.54 28.29 -1.90
CA PRO A 279 -5.21 29.46 -1.33
C PRO A 279 -5.35 29.39 0.20
N VAL A 280 -5.67 28.21 0.74
CA VAL A 280 -5.82 28.01 2.19
C VAL A 280 -4.49 28.25 2.91
N LEU A 281 -3.39 27.74 2.37
CA LEU A 281 -2.05 28.00 2.88
C LEU A 281 -1.71 29.50 2.84
N ALA A 282 -1.95 30.18 1.72
CA ALA A 282 -1.66 31.60 1.57
C ALA A 282 -2.43 32.45 2.62
N PHE A 283 -3.71 32.15 2.85
CA PHE A 283 -4.49 32.84 3.88
C PHE A 283 -3.96 32.58 5.29
N LEU A 284 -3.61 31.33 5.62
CA LEU A 284 -3.04 30.99 6.93
C LEU A 284 -1.67 31.61 7.15
N ILE A 285 -0.86 31.72 6.10
CA ILE A 285 0.46 32.39 6.15
C ILE A 285 0.26 33.87 6.47
N SER A 286 -0.57 34.57 5.70
CA SER A 286 -0.77 36.00 5.86
C SER A 286 -1.41 36.32 7.21
N SER A 287 -2.55 35.71 7.53
CA SER A 287 -3.26 35.93 8.79
C SER A 287 -2.46 35.49 10.01
N GLY A 288 -1.79 34.34 9.93
CA GLY A 288 -0.90 33.85 10.98
C GLY A 288 0.28 34.78 11.23
N GLY A 289 0.83 35.39 10.17
CA GLY A 289 1.94 36.34 10.26
C GLY A 289 1.57 37.57 11.09
N TYR A 290 0.41 38.16 10.81
CA TYR A 290 -0.10 39.28 11.59
C TYR A 290 -0.41 38.89 13.04
N LEU A 291 -1.07 37.76 13.27
CA LEU A 291 -1.48 37.33 14.61
C LEU A 291 -0.27 36.98 15.48
N LEU A 292 0.63 36.12 14.99
CA LEU A 292 1.81 35.68 15.75
C LEU A 292 2.87 36.77 15.88
N GLY A 293 2.92 37.71 14.92
CA GLY A 293 3.78 38.88 15.00
C GLY A 293 3.55 39.72 16.25
N THR A 294 2.32 39.77 16.78
CA THR A 294 2.01 40.47 18.06
C THR A 294 2.76 39.87 19.26
N PHE A 295 3.06 38.58 19.22
CA PHE A 295 3.84 37.86 20.23
C PHE A 295 5.34 37.76 19.87
N GLN A 296 5.75 38.41 18.78
CA GLN A 296 7.08 38.30 18.18
C GLN A 296 7.43 36.84 17.84
N LEU A 297 6.44 36.11 17.30
CA LEU A 297 6.60 34.74 16.83
C LEU A 297 6.42 34.67 15.32
N SER A 298 7.24 33.83 14.68
CA SER A 298 7.08 33.50 13.26
C SER A 298 6.10 32.35 13.06
N VAL A 299 5.44 32.35 11.90
CA VAL A 299 4.47 31.34 11.48
C VAL A 299 5.09 29.96 11.29
N TYR A 300 6.34 29.91 10.83
CA TYR A 300 7.09 28.69 10.52
C TYR A 300 6.24 27.67 9.72
N SER A 301 6.15 26.42 10.20
CA SER A 301 5.45 25.31 9.53
C SER A 301 3.98 25.17 9.94
N LEU A 302 3.41 26.12 10.71
CA LEU A 302 2.01 26.04 11.16
C LEU A 302 1.02 25.83 10.00
N PRO A 303 1.07 26.60 8.89
CA PRO A 303 0.13 26.45 7.78
C PRO A 303 0.18 25.06 7.15
N PHE A 304 1.40 24.55 6.91
CA PHE A 304 1.61 23.18 6.45
C PHE A 304 0.97 22.15 7.40
N ASN A 305 1.24 22.23 8.71
CA ASN A 305 0.72 21.27 9.66
C ASN A 305 -0.82 21.28 9.69
N LEU A 306 -1.43 22.46 9.76
CA LEU A 306 -2.89 22.62 9.83
C LEU A 306 -3.56 22.10 8.55
N VAL A 307 -3.08 22.50 7.37
CA VAL A 307 -3.70 22.13 6.10
C VAL A 307 -3.58 20.63 5.84
N VAL A 308 -2.42 20.03 6.09
CA VAL A 308 -2.24 18.58 5.88
C VAL A 308 -3.13 17.78 6.83
N ILE A 309 -3.16 18.12 8.12
CA ILE A 309 -4.00 17.42 9.10
C ILE A 309 -5.48 17.57 8.75
N LEU A 310 -5.92 18.79 8.42
CA LEU A 310 -7.30 19.07 8.04
C LEU A 310 -7.73 18.28 6.80
N LEU A 311 -6.95 18.31 5.73
CA LEU A 311 -7.28 17.61 4.49
C LEU A 311 -7.25 16.09 4.67
N LEU A 312 -6.29 15.54 5.41
CA LEU A 312 -6.27 14.11 5.72
C LEU A 312 -7.49 13.69 6.54
N TYR A 313 -7.87 14.49 7.54
CA TYR A 313 -9.08 14.21 8.32
C TYR A 313 -10.33 14.21 7.43
N VAL A 314 -10.47 15.21 6.55
CA VAL A 314 -11.55 15.25 5.56
C VAL A 314 -11.51 14.01 4.67
N PHE A 315 -10.34 13.59 4.19
CA PHE A 315 -10.21 12.43 3.31
C PHE A 315 -10.58 11.10 3.98
N ILE A 316 -10.29 10.97 5.28
CA ILE A 316 -10.62 9.79 6.10
C ILE A 316 -12.14 9.73 6.37
N MET A 317 -12.78 10.88 6.63
CA MET A 317 -14.20 10.96 6.99
C MET A 317 -15.19 10.90 5.81
N ARG A 318 -14.73 10.63 4.58
CA ARG A 318 -15.62 10.59 3.40
C ARG A 318 -16.51 9.36 3.40
N GLU A 319 -17.83 9.57 3.40
CA GLU A 319 -18.84 8.50 3.34
C GLU A 319 -19.24 8.11 1.91
N ARG A 320 -19.13 9.04 0.94
CA ARG A 320 -19.40 8.73 -0.47
C ARG A 320 -18.21 7.95 -1.04
N PHE A 321 -18.49 6.79 -1.66
CA PHE A 321 -17.55 5.90 -2.36
C PHE A 321 -16.87 6.53 -3.60
N GLN A 322 -16.36 7.76 -3.49
CA GLN A 322 -15.38 8.29 -4.43
C GLN A 322 -13.99 8.03 -3.85
N ASP A 323 -13.32 7.01 -4.38
CA ASP A 323 -11.97 6.56 -4.00
C ASP A 323 -10.86 7.63 -4.17
N LYS A 324 -11.17 8.87 -4.57
CA LYS A 324 -10.19 9.86 -5.04
C LYS A 324 -10.28 11.17 -4.25
N PRO A 325 -9.14 11.72 -3.78
CA PRO A 325 -7.80 11.14 -3.77
C PRO A 325 -7.71 9.90 -2.87
N THR A 326 -7.00 8.87 -3.32
CA THR A 326 -6.84 7.63 -2.55
C THR A 326 -5.75 7.79 -1.51
N LEU A 327 -6.01 7.38 -0.27
CA LEU A 327 -5.02 7.39 0.81
C LEU A 327 -4.02 6.23 0.67
N VAL A 328 -2.79 6.45 1.14
CA VAL A 328 -1.77 5.40 1.24
C VAL A 328 -1.99 4.63 2.54
N TYR A 329 -2.50 3.40 2.44
CA TYR A 329 -2.66 2.52 3.61
C TYR A 329 -1.38 1.77 3.97
N ILE A 330 -0.64 1.29 2.97
CA ILE A 330 0.63 0.58 3.16
C ILE A 330 1.76 1.47 2.65
N GLN A 331 2.52 2.03 3.58
CA GLN A 331 3.59 2.98 3.28
C GLN A 331 4.92 2.25 3.02
N GLN A 332 5.48 2.42 1.83
CA GLN A 332 6.81 1.91 1.46
C GLN A 332 7.90 3.00 1.47
N HIS A 333 7.59 4.20 1.98
CA HIS A 333 8.49 5.36 2.08
C HIS A 333 9.13 5.78 0.74
N SER A 334 8.44 5.48 -0.37
CA SER A 334 8.73 5.94 -1.73
C SER A 334 7.40 6.15 -2.46
N PRO A 335 7.10 7.39 -2.88
CA PRO A 335 5.90 7.69 -3.65
C PRO A 335 5.68 6.80 -4.87
N GLU A 336 6.72 6.54 -5.66
CA GLU A 336 6.65 5.72 -6.87
C GLU A 336 6.29 4.28 -6.53
N ARG A 337 6.92 3.71 -5.48
CA ARG A 337 6.62 2.35 -5.05
C ARG A 337 5.22 2.21 -4.49
N ASN A 338 4.73 3.21 -3.74
CA ASN A 338 3.36 3.24 -3.26
C ASN A 338 2.38 3.25 -4.42
N LEU A 339 2.61 4.11 -5.42
CA LEU A 339 1.77 4.20 -6.62
C LEU A 339 1.75 2.86 -7.38
N TYR A 340 2.91 2.30 -7.71
CA TYR A 340 2.99 1.06 -8.49
C TYR A 340 2.41 -0.13 -7.74
N SER A 341 2.64 -0.22 -6.43
CA SER A 341 2.08 -1.28 -5.61
C SER A 341 0.56 -1.13 -5.47
N TYR A 342 0.05 0.09 -5.31
CA TYR A 342 -1.40 0.35 -5.29
C TYR A 342 -2.07 -0.06 -6.60
N LEU A 343 -1.51 0.32 -7.75
CA LEU A 343 -2.10 0.01 -9.07
C LEU A 343 -2.26 -1.49 -9.31
N VAL A 344 -1.38 -2.32 -8.72
CA VAL A 344 -1.46 -3.77 -8.79
C VAL A 344 -2.37 -4.34 -7.70
N ASN A 345 -2.16 -3.92 -6.45
CA ASN A 345 -2.81 -4.53 -5.30
C ASN A 345 -4.26 -4.09 -5.11
N LYS A 346 -4.69 -2.95 -5.69
CA LYS A 346 -6.07 -2.43 -5.56
C LYS A 346 -7.10 -3.50 -5.89
N ASN A 347 -6.88 -4.29 -6.95
CA ASN A 347 -7.80 -5.36 -7.33
C ASN A 347 -7.35 -6.68 -6.71
N ARG A 348 -6.07 -7.01 -6.88
CA ARG A 348 -5.48 -8.30 -6.48
C ARG A 348 -5.64 -8.62 -5.00
N LEU A 349 -5.47 -7.65 -4.11
CA LEU A 349 -5.48 -7.85 -2.66
C LEU A 349 -6.73 -7.24 -1.96
N SER A 350 -7.70 -6.72 -2.73
CA SER A 350 -8.92 -6.08 -2.19
C SER A 350 -9.76 -6.98 -1.28
N HIS A 351 -9.57 -8.30 -1.38
CA HIS A 351 -10.32 -9.31 -0.66
C HIS A 351 -9.67 -9.74 0.65
N LEU A 352 -8.42 -9.36 0.93
CA LEU A 352 -7.69 -9.82 2.12
C LEU A 352 -8.28 -9.34 3.46
N GLY A 353 -9.22 -8.38 3.44
CA GLY A 353 -9.98 -7.92 4.61
C GLY A 353 -11.47 -8.23 4.55
N LYS A 354 -11.90 -9.07 3.61
CA LYS A 354 -13.30 -9.45 3.38
C LYS A 354 -13.53 -10.88 3.88
N ILE A 355 -14.74 -11.16 4.37
CA ILE A 355 -15.19 -12.53 4.64
C ILE A 355 -15.11 -13.33 3.34
N HIS A 356 -14.46 -14.50 3.43
CA HIS A 356 -14.17 -15.37 2.29
C HIS A 356 -15.38 -16.24 1.93
N VAL A 357 -16.23 -15.74 1.03
CA VAL A 357 -17.47 -16.39 0.59
C VAL A 357 -17.23 -17.26 -0.65
N LYS A 358 -17.60 -18.55 -0.58
CA LYS A 358 -17.60 -19.51 -1.70
C LYS A 358 -18.94 -19.52 -2.44
N LEU A 359 -18.95 -20.05 -3.67
CA LEU A 359 -20.19 -20.28 -4.40
C LEU A 359 -21.08 -21.29 -3.64
N PRO A 360 -22.41 -21.14 -3.65
CA PRO A 360 -23.34 -21.92 -2.82
C PRO A 360 -23.62 -23.34 -3.35
N PHE A 361 -22.72 -23.91 -4.15
CA PHE A 361 -22.89 -25.23 -4.77
C PHE A 361 -21.56 -25.93 -5.08
N PHE A 362 -21.65 -27.22 -5.39
CA PHE A 362 -20.57 -28.00 -5.98
C PHE A 362 -20.73 -28.15 -7.50
N GLY A 363 -19.61 -28.35 -8.20
CA GLY A 363 -19.60 -28.54 -9.65
C GLY A 363 -19.69 -27.24 -10.44
N ARG A 364 -19.92 -27.37 -11.75
CA ARG A 364 -20.01 -26.25 -12.70
C ARG A 364 -21.47 -25.81 -12.86
N TRP A 365 -21.70 -24.52 -12.73
CA TRP A 365 -23.00 -23.88 -12.89
C TRP A 365 -22.84 -22.63 -13.75
N THR A 366 -23.83 -22.35 -14.58
CA THR A 366 -23.90 -21.20 -15.47
C THR A 366 -24.70 -20.10 -14.79
N VAL A 367 -24.18 -18.86 -14.83
CA VAL A 367 -24.93 -17.67 -14.40
C VAL A 367 -25.91 -17.29 -15.49
N THR A 368 -27.19 -17.61 -15.32
CA THR A 368 -28.23 -17.27 -16.30
C THR A 368 -28.77 -15.86 -16.09
N GLN A 369 -28.71 -15.36 -14.85
CA GLN A 369 -28.98 -13.97 -14.54
C GLN A 369 -27.99 -13.45 -13.49
N GLY A 370 -27.32 -12.33 -13.77
CA GLY A 370 -26.37 -11.70 -12.86
C GLY A 370 -26.80 -10.31 -12.39
N ILE A 371 -25.81 -9.48 -12.07
CA ILE A 371 -25.99 -8.12 -11.57
C ILE A 371 -26.72 -7.25 -12.61
N ASP A 372 -27.71 -6.48 -12.16
CA ASP A 372 -28.56 -5.63 -13.02
C ASP A 372 -29.27 -6.42 -14.14
N GLY A 373 -29.66 -7.65 -13.82
CA GLY A 373 -30.33 -8.58 -14.73
C GLY A 373 -31.60 -8.03 -15.39
N ILE A 374 -32.01 -8.64 -16.50
CA ILE A 374 -33.08 -8.12 -17.36
C ILE A 374 -34.47 -8.20 -16.69
N HIS A 375 -34.70 -9.23 -15.87
CA HIS A 375 -36.06 -9.58 -15.41
C HIS A 375 -36.35 -9.20 -13.95
N THR A 376 -35.52 -9.61 -12.99
CA THR A 376 -35.82 -9.52 -11.55
C THR A 376 -34.74 -8.82 -10.72
N HIS A 377 -33.48 -8.81 -11.16
CA HIS A 377 -32.36 -8.19 -10.44
C HIS A 377 -32.25 -6.69 -10.72
N LYS A 378 -33.25 -5.92 -10.30
CA LYS A 378 -33.32 -4.46 -10.48
C LYS A 378 -33.32 -3.71 -9.15
N ASP A 379 -32.95 -2.44 -9.21
CA ASP A 379 -33.00 -1.48 -8.10
C ASP A 379 -32.35 -2.00 -6.81
N VAL A 380 -33.15 -2.29 -5.79
CA VAL A 380 -32.71 -2.78 -4.47
C VAL A 380 -32.25 -4.24 -4.50
N TRP A 381 -32.63 -5.02 -5.51
CA TRP A 381 -32.25 -6.43 -5.71
C TRP A 381 -31.23 -6.64 -6.83
N LYS A 382 -30.54 -5.58 -7.25
CA LYS A 382 -29.63 -5.65 -8.39
C LYS A 382 -28.37 -6.49 -8.19
N TYR A 383 -27.94 -6.77 -6.95
CA TYR A 383 -26.74 -7.57 -6.66
C TYR A 383 -27.10 -9.02 -6.27
N ALA A 384 -27.74 -9.72 -7.21
CA ALA A 384 -28.15 -11.10 -7.05
C ALA A 384 -27.78 -11.95 -8.28
N TRP A 385 -27.83 -13.27 -8.13
CA TRP A 385 -27.46 -14.24 -9.15
C TRP A 385 -28.44 -15.40 -9.20
N ASP A 386 -28.80 -15.80 -10.42
CA ASP A 386 -29.49 -17.06 -10.69
C ASP A 386 -28.51 -18.01 -11.36
N PHE A 387 -28.37 -19.19 -10.78
CA PHE A 387 -27.46 -20.24 -11.24
C PHE A 387 -28.23 -21.45 -11.74
N GLU A 388 -27.84 -21.96 -12.90
CA GLU A 388 -28.39 -23.17 -13.51
C GLU A 388 -27.26 -24.13 -13.90
N MET A 389 -27.57 -25.41 -14.13
CA MET A 389 -26.60 -26.36 -14.67
C MET A 389 -26.92 -26.60 -16.14
N THR A 390 -25.90 -26.53 -16.99
CA THR A 390 -26.03 -26.77 -18.44
C THR A 390 -25.15 -27.92 -18.90
N ASP A 391 -25.56 -28.60 -19.96
CA ASP A 391 -24.70 -29.54 -20.71
C ASP A 391 -23.76 -28.80 -21.68
N GLU A 392 -23.00 -29.56 -22.49
CA GLU A 392 -22.03 -29.02 -23.45
C GLU A 392 -22.69 -28.19 -24.57
N GLU A 393 -23.98 -28.40 -24.82
CA GLU A 393 -24.77 -27.66 -25.81
C GLU A 393 -25.44 -26.41 -25.20
N GLY A 394 -25.24 -26.17 -23.89
CA GLY A 394 -25.82 -25.05 -23.15
C GLY A 394 -27.26 -25.28 -22.70
N LYS A 395 -27.78 -26.51 -22.81
CA LYS A 395 -29.15 -26.83 -22.44
C LYS A 395 -29.25 -27.13 -20.94
N THR A 396 -30.31 -26.67 -20.28
CA THR A 396 -30.48 -26.75 -18.83
C THR A 396 -31.17 -28.04 -18.35
N TYR A 397 -31.64 -28.86 -19.30
CA TYR A 397 -32.41 -30.07 -19.06
C TYR A 397 -32.13 -31.18 -20.08
N LYS A 398 -32.33 -32.43 -19.65
CA LYS A 398 -32.31 -33.61 -20.52
C LYS A 398 -33.69 -33.88 -21.13
N GLU A 399 -33.75 -34.73 -22.15
CA GLU A 399 -35.00 -35.13 -22.81
C GLU A 399 -35.85 -33.91 -23.26
N LYS A 400 -37.12 -33.83 -22.85
CA LYS A 400 -38.08 -32.79 -23.25
C LYS A 400 -38.22 -31.65 -22.24
N GLY A 401 -37.69 -31.76 -21.02
CA GLY A 401 -37.77 -30.69 -20.01
C GLY A 401 -39.18 -30.46 -19.49
N LEU A 402 -40.01 -31.51 -19.45
CA LEU A 402 -41.41 -31.40 -19.02
C LEU A 402 -41.60 -31.73 -17.54
N ARG A 403 -40.56 -32.28 -16.90
CA ARG A 403 -40.54 -32.66 -15.49
C ARG A 403 -39.39 -31.97 -14.77
N LEU A 404 -39.54 -31.76 -13.46
CA LEU A 404 -38.49 -31.15 -12.63
C LEU A 404 -37.20 -31.97 -12.68
N GLU A 405 -37.31 -33.29 -12.69
CA GLU A 405 -36.18 -34.23 -12.73
C GLU A 405 -35.42 -34.23 -14.06
N ASP A 406 -35.96 -33.56 -15.08
CA ASP A 406 -35.27 -33.37 -16.35
C ASP A 406 -34.18 -32.29 -16.24
N TYR A 407 -34.32 -31.33 -15.31
CA TYR A 407 -33.37 -30.22 -15.15
C TYR A 407 -32.14 -30.65 -14.36
N TYR A 408 -30.95 -30.34 -14.88
CA TYR A 408 -29.70 -30.82 -14.30
C TYR A 408 -29.42 -30.29 -12.88
N CYS A 409 -29.91 -29.09 -12.56
CA CYS A 409 -29.76 -28.45 -11.26
C CYS A 409 -30.77 -28.94 -10.22
N TYR A 410 -31.93 -29.49 -10.63
CA TYR A 410 -32.98 -29.89 -9.67
C TYR A 410 -32.48 -31.00 -8.74
N GLY A 411 -32.69 -30.81 -7.43
CA GLY A 411 -32.25 -31.75 -6.40
C GLY A 411 -30.74 -31.71 -6.10
N LYS A 412 -29.95 -30.83 -6.73
CA LYS A 412 -28.52 -30.72 -6.44
C LYS A 412 -28.26 -30.07 -5.07
N PRO A 413 -27.22 -30.49 -4.34
CA PRO A 413 -26.88 -29.90 -3.04
C PRO A 413 -26.62 -28.39 -3.11
N VAL A 414 -27.22 -27.65 -2.18
CA VAL A 414 -26.93 -26.25 -1.89
C VAL A 414 -26.17 -26.18 -0.58
N ILE A 415 -25.06 -25.44 -0.56
CA ILE A 415 -24.15 -25.34 0.58
C ILE A 415 -24.08 -23.94 1.16
N ALA A 416 -23.71 -23.84 2.43
CA ALA A 416 -23.43 -22.57 3.09
C ALA A 416 -22.20 -21.89 2.45
N SER A 417 -22.40 -20.68 1.94
CA SER A 417 -21.38 -19.90 1.25
C SER A 417 -20.26 -19.36 2.17
N ALA A 418 -20.55 -19.17 3.45
CA ALA A 418 -19.59 -18.82 4.50
C ALA A 418 -20.10 -19.30 5.86
N ASP A 419 -19.22 -19.30 6.87
CA ASP A 419 -19.58 -19.60 8.25
C ASP A 419 -20.61 -18.59 8.77
N GLY A 420 -21.59 -19.02 9.56
CA GLY A 420 -22.59 -18.09 10.08
C GLY A 420 -23.74 -18.74 10.83
N TYR A 421 -24.68 -17.91 11.27
CA TYR A 421 -25.89 -18.33 11.96
C TYR A 421 -27.11 -18.16 11.07
N ILE A 422 -27.99 -19.16 11.01
CA ILE A 422 -29.25 -19.07 10.26
C ILE A 422 -30.17 -18.05 10.95
N THR A 423 -30.60 -17.01 10.24
CA THR A 423 -31.49 -15.97 10.78
C THR A 423 -32.92 -16.12 10.32
N ASP A 424 -33.14 -16.69 9.14
CA ASP A 424 -34.48 -16.90 8.62
C ASP A 424 -34.56 -18.12 7.72
N VAL A 425 -35.71 -18.80 7.77
CA VAL A 425 -35.97 -20.02 7.00
C VAL A 425 -37.44 -20.00 6.61
N GLU A 426 -37.72 -20.04 5.31
CA GLU A 426 -39.05 -20.33 4.78
C GLU A 426 -39.03 -21.75 4.23
N ALA A 427 -39.92 -22.59 4.74
CA ALA A 427 -40.02 -23.99 4.34
C ALA A 427 -41.50 -24.39 4.23
N GLY A 428 -41.87 -25.03 3.12
CA GLY A 428 -43.21 -25.58 2.93
C GLY A 428 -43.90 -25.15 1.63
N VAL A 429 -43.29 -24.25 0.86
CA VAL A 429 -43.79 -23.86 -0.46
C VAL A 429 -43.57 -25.02 -1.45
N GLU A 430 -44.62 -25.40 -2.19
CA GLU A 430 -44.51 -26.42 -3.25
C GLU A 430 -43.55 -25.97 -4.36
N ASP A 431 -42.87 -26.95 -4.98
CA ASP A 431 -42.18 -26.71 -6.25
C ASP A 431 -43.22 -26.51 -7.36
N ASN A 432 -43.01 -25.53 -8.23
CA ASN A 432 -43.91 -25.24 -9.34
C ASN A 432 -43.82 -26.33 -10.41
N ILE A 433 -44.94 -26.53 -11.12
CA ILE A 433 -44.93 -27.24 -12.40
C ILE A 433 -44.10 -26.41 -13.39
N ILE A 434 -43.39 -27.07 -14.30
CA ILE A 434 -42.55 -26.40 -15.31
C ILE A 434 -43.36 -25.35 -16.09
N GLY A 435 -42.86 -24.11 -16.09
CA GLY A 435 -43.49 -22.94 -16.73
C GLY A 435 -44.35 -22.07 -15.81
N ASP A 436 -44.78 -22.58 -14.66
CA ASP A 436 -45.57 -21.83 -13.68
C ASP A 436 -44.69 -21.11 -12.65
N ALA A 437 -45.17 -20.00 -12.10
CA ALA A 437 -44.47 -19.27 -11.04
C ALA A 437 -45.43 -18.84 -9.93
N ASN A 438 -45.08 -19.14 -8.67
CA ASN A 438 -45.82 -18.68 -7.50
C ASN A 438 -45.40 -17.24 -7.14
N LEU A 439 -46.18 -16.27 -7.63
CA LEU A 439 -45.95 -14.85 -7.38
C LEU A 439 -46.38 -14.41 -5.96
N SER A 440 -47.21 -15.20 -5.27
CA SER A 440 -47.64 -14.88 -3.90
C SER A 440 -46.52 -15.13 -2.88
N ASN A 441 -45.81 -16.25 -3.03
CA ASN A 441 -44.63 -16.59 -2.24
C ASN A 441 -43.36 -16.39 -3.07
N ASN A 442 -43.07 -15.14 -3.45
CA ASN A 442 -42.05 -14.78 -4.44
C ASN A 442 -40.69 -15.46 -4.24
N TRP A 443 -40.19 -15.58 -3.00
CA TRP A 443 -38.89 -16.18 -2.70
C TRP A 443 -38.92 -17.72 -2.59
N GLY A 444 -40.11 -18.31 -2.43
CA GLY A 444 -40.25 -19.75 -2.21
C GLY A 444 -39.52 -20.23 -0.96
N ASN A 445 -39.14 -21.50 -0.94
CA ASN A 445 -38.34 -22.04 0.17
C ASN A 445 -36.96 -21.37 0.16
N SER A 446 -36.58 -20.78 1.30
CA SER A 446 -35.40 -19.91 1.39
C SER A 446 -34.66 -20.09 2.71
N VAL A 447 -33.34 -19.83 2.70
CA VAL A 447 -32.49 -19.82 3.89
C VAL A 447 -31.65 -18.55 3.89
N VAL A 448 -31.63 -17.85 5.03
CA VAL A 448 -30.78 -16.65 5.26
C VAL A 448 -29.73 -16.95 6.32
N ILE A 449 -28.48 -16.60 6.04
CA ILE A 449 -27.32 -16.80 6.93
C ILE A 449 -26.70 -15.45 7.29
N HIS A 450 -26.52 -15.19 8.58
CA HIS A 450 -25.78 -14.06 9.12
C HIS A 450 -24.29 -14.40 9.30
N HIS A 451 -23.42 -13.62 8.67
CA HIS A 451 -21.97 -13.82 8.69
C HIS A 451 -21.25 -12.78 9.55
N ALA A 452 -21.69 -11.51 9.51
CA ALA A 452 -21.16 -10.41 10.32
C ALA A 452 -22.16 -9.25 10.35
N GLU A 453 -21.85 -8.20 11.11
CA GLU A 453 -22.67 -6.98 11.19
C GLU A 453 -23.02 -6.44 9.80
N ALA A 454 -24.32 -6.30 9.53
CA ALA A 454 -24.88 -5.90 8.23
C ALA A 454 -24.42 -6.74 7.02
N PHE A 455 -24.05 -8.02 7.24
CA PHE A 455 -23.60 -8.92 6.18
C PHE A 455 -24.25 -10.31 6.28
N PHE A 456 -25.15 -10.60 5.33
CA PHE A 456 -25.94 -11.82 5.24
C PHE A 456 -25.89 -12.39 3.82
N SER A 457 -26.18 -13.69 3.67
CA SER A 457 -26.47 -14.33 2.39
C SER A 457 -27.84 -14.99 2.40
N GLN A 458 -28.51 -15.02 1.25
CA GLN A 458 -29.79 -15.69 1.05
C GLN A 458 -29.72 -16.63 -0.14
N MET A 459 -30.28 -17.83 0.03
CA MET A 459 -30.50 -18.82 -1.00
C MET A 459 -32.00 -19.08 -1.12
N SER A 460 -32.56 -19.00 -2.33
CA SER A 460 -34.01 -19.08 -2.58
C SER A 460 -34.34 -20.13 -3.64
N HIS A 461 -35.65 -20.35 -3.87
CA HIS A 461 -36.17 -21.35 -4.81
C HIS A 461 -35.76 -22.79 -4.48
N LEU A 462 -35.54 -23.08 -3.19
CA LEU A 462 -35.07 -24.39 -2.71
C LEU A 462 -36.17 -25.46 -2.85
N GLN A 463 -35.76 -26.72 -2.96
CA GLN A 463 -36.65 -27.86 -3.11
C GLN A 463 -37.48 -28.06 -1.84
N LYS A 464 -38.79 -28.29 -2.00
CA LYS A 464 -39.68 -28.55 -0.86
C LYS A 464 -39.17 -29.73 -0.02
N GLY A 465 -39.13 -29.53 1.30
CA GLY A 465 -38.70 -30.56 2.25
C GLY A 465 -37.21 -30.91 2.21
N SER A 466 -36.37 -30.11 1.53
CA SER A 466 -34.93 -30.36 1.43
C SER A 466 -34.07 -29.59 2.43
N ILE A 467 -34.61 -28.56 3.09
CA ILE A 467 -33.86 -27.71 4.02
C ILE A 467 -33.47 -28.51 5.27
N LEU A 468 -32.17 -28.57 5.56
CA LEU A 468 -31.55 -29.37 6.62
C LEU A 468 -31.26 -28.56 7.90
N VAL A 469 -31.53 -27.25 7.87
CA VAL A 469 -31.13 -26.32 8.92
C VAL A 469 -32.34 -25.60 9.52
N LYS A 470 -32.16 -25.04 10.72
CA LYS A 470 -33.19 -24.27 11.44
C LYS A 470 -32.68 -22.92 11.91
N LYS A 471 -33.59 -21.97 12.11
CA LYS A 471 -33.28 -20.64 12.67
C LYS A 471 -32.48 -20.77 13.99
N GLY A 472 -31.40 -19.99 14.10
CA GLY A 472 -30.44 -20.02 15.20
C GLY A 472 -29.32 -21.05 15.09
N GLN A 473 -29.36 -21.98 14.12
CA GLN A 473 -28.28 -22.96 13.92
C GLN A 473 -27.01 -22.28 13.38
N TYR A 474 -25.85 -22.67 13.89
CA TYR A 474 -24.57 -22.33 13.28
C TYR A 474 -24.24 -23.32 12.17
N VAL A 475 -23.80 -22.83 11.01
CA VAL A 475 -23.37 -23.62 9.86
C VAL A 475 -21.95 -23.28 9.47
N ARG A 476 -21.20 -24.28 9.00
CA ARG A 476 -19.85 -24.09 8.46
C ARG A 476 -19.89 -23.88 6.95
N LYS A 477 -18.96 -23.08 6.44
CA LYS A 477 -18.73 -22.90 5.01
C LYS A 477 -18.55 -24.26 4.34
N GLY A 478 -19.34 -24.51 3.31
CA GLY A 478 -19.36 -25.79 2.58
C GLY A 478 -20.29 -26.86 3.14
N GLU A 479 -20.92 -26.63 4.30
CA GLU A 479 -21.95 -27.51 4.85
C GLU A 479 -23.20 -27.48 3.96
N GLN A 480 -23.77 -28.66 3.64
CA GLN A 480 -25.01 -28.73 2.88
C GLN A 480 -26.19 -28.26 3.73
N ILE A 481 -26.96 -27.32 3.20
CA ILE A 481 -28.11 -26.72 3.91
C ILE A 481 -29.45 -27.06 3.26
N ALA A 482 -29.47 -27.38 1.97
CA ALA A 482 -30.68 -27.66 1.21
C ALA A 482 -30.38 -28.38 -0.11
N ARG A 483 -31.41 -28.51 -0.98
CA ARG A 483 -31.26 -28.86 -2.40
C ARG A 483 -31.93 -27.80 -3.28
N CYS A 484 -31.40 -27.60 -4.48
CA CYS A 484 -31.96 -26.70 -5.49
C CYS A 484 -33.34 -27.22 -5.92
N GLY A 485 -34.31 -26.32 -6.03
CA GLY A 485 -35.71 -26.65 -6.32
C GLY A 485 -36.29 -25.80 -7.44
N ASN A 486 -37.61 -25.60 -7.37
CA ASN A 486 -38.38 -24.76 -8.29
C ASN A 486 -39.54 -24.06 -7.57
N SER A 487 -39.36 -23.67 -6.30
CA SER A 487 -40.42 -23.04 -5.50
C SER A 487 -40.43 -21.52 -5.62
N GLY A 488 -41.58 -20.86 -5.42
CA GLY A 488 -41.71 -19.41 -5.48
C GLY A 488 -41.77 -18.84 -6.89
N ARG A 489 -41.20 -17.65 -7.16
CA ARG A 489 -41.13 -17.04 -8.50
C ARG A 489 -40.06 -17.71 -9.36
N SER A 490 -40.23 -19.00 -9.61
CA SER A 490 -39.31 -19.84 -10.36
C SER A 490 -40.07 -20.66 -11.42
N PRO A 491 -40.09 -20.22 -12.70
CA PRO A 491 -40.74 -20.98 -13.77
C PRO A 491 -40.00 -22.26 -14.13
N TYR A 492 -38.68 -22.28 -13.92
CA TYR A 492 -37.78 -23.40 -14.21
C TYR A 492 -36.76 -23.57 -13.09
N PRO A 493 -36.33 -24.79 -12.75
CA PRO A 493 -35.37 -25.02 -11.68
C PRO A 493 -34.10 -24.18 -11.82
N HIS A 494 -33.78 -23.39 -10.80
CA HIS A 494 -32.54 -22.61 -10.68
C HIS A 494 -32.28 -22.29 -9.21
N LEU A 495 -31.05 -21.90 -8.90
CA LEU A 495 -30.68 -21.42 -7.57
C LEU A 495 -30.49 -19.91 -7.59
N HIS A 496 -31.37 -19.20 -6.88
CA HIS A 496 -31.18 -17.79 -6.62
C HIS A 496 -30.29 -17.58 -5.40
N PHE A 497 -29.34 -16.65 -5.50
CA PHE A 497 -28.43 -16.26 -4.43
C PHE A 497 -28.25 -14.75 -4.37
N GLN A 498 -28.23 -14.20 -3.16
CA GLN A 498 -27.87 -12.80 -2.95
C GLN A 498 -27.10 -12.58 -1.65
N PHE A 499 -26.27 -11.53 -1.63
CA PHE A 499 -25.80 -10.92 -0.39
C PHE A 499 -26.76 -9.81 0.01
N GLN A 500 -26.97 -9.59 1.30
CA GLN A 500 -27.91 -8.58 1.80
C GLN A 500 -27.47 -7.99 3.13
N THR A 501 -28.07 -6.84 3.49
CA THR A 501 -27.70 -6.07 4.69
C THR A 501 -28.55 -6.34 5.93
N ALA A 502 -29.65 -7.08 5.78
CA ALA A 502 -30.57 -7.44 6.85
C ALA A 502 -30.87 -8.95 6.87
N GLY A 503 -31.37 -9.43 8.01
CA GLY A 503 -31.57 -10.86 8.27
C GLY A 503 -32.88 -11.45 7.71
N ASP A 504 -33.72 -10.63 7.09
CA ASP A 504 -35.04 -11.02 6.57
C ASP A 504 -34.94 -11.54 5.12
N ILE A 505 -35.81 -12.48 4.75
CA ILE A 505 -35.93 -12.95 3.37
C ILE A 505 -36.35 -11.79 2.44
N GLY A 506 -35.57 -11.57 1.39
CA GLY A 506 -35.82 -10.56 0.37
C GLY A 506 -35.34 -9.15 0.70
N ALA A 507 -34.43 -9.02 1.67
CA ALA A 507 -33.82 -7.74 2.02
C ALA A 507 -33.01 -7.11 0.85
N ALA A 508 -32.64 -5.84 1.01
CA ALA A 508 -31.86 -5.12 0.00
C ALA A 508 -30.48 -5.75 -0.20
N THR A 509 -30.10 -5.88 -1.47
CA THR A 509 -28.88 -6.57 -1.87
C THR A 509 -27.63 -5.74 -1.61
N LEU A 510 -26.52 -6.43 -1.33
CA LEU A 510 -25.23 -5.84 -1.03
C LEU A 510 -24.23 -6.14 -2.15
N ASN A 511 -23.50 -5.11 -2.59
CA ASN A 511 -22.40 -5.28 -3.55
C ASN A 511 -21.19 -5.96 -2.88
N TYR A 512 -21.08 -7.28 -3.05
CA TYR A 512 -20.02 -8.07 -2.43
C TYR A 512 -19.49 -9.17 -3.39
N PRO A 513 -18.17 -9.46 -3.42
CA PRO A 513 -17.59 -10.45 -4.31
C PRO A 513 -17.62 -11.87 -3.73
N PHE A 514 -17.68 -12.88 -4.60
CA PHE A 514 -17.27 -14.25 -4.25
C PHE A 514 -15.75 -14.34 -4.23
N ALA A 515 -15.22 -15.27 -3.45
CA ALA A 515 -13.80 -15.53 -3.29
C ALA A 515 -13.42 -16.91 -3.86
N ALA A 516 -12.25 -16.97 -4.50
CA ALA A 516 -11.58 -18.19 -4.97
C ALA A 516 -12.47 -19.16 -5.78
N PHE A 517 -13.07 -18.66 -6.86
CA PHE A 517 -13.83 -19.49 -7.81
C PHE A 517 -13.11 -19.59 -9.16
N LEU A 518 -13.48 -20.59 -9.95
CA LEU A 518 -13.00 -20.81 -11.31
C LEU A 518 -14.08 -20.37 -12.29
N LYS A 519 -13.66 -19.67 -13.35
CA LYS A 519 -14.49 -19.36 -14.52
C LYS A 519 -14.07 -20.27 -15.67
N HIS A 520 -15.01 -20.99 -16.25
CA HIS A 520 -14.80 -22.00 -17.29
C HIS A 520 -15.36 -21.51 -18.62
N ASN A 521 -14.57 -20.69 -19.33
CA ASN A 521 -14.89 -20.30 -20.69
C ASN A 521 -14.04 -21.16 -21.65
N GLU A 522 -13.28 -20.56 -22.56
CA GLU A 522 -12.31 -21.29 -23.42
C GLU A 522 -11.21 -21.99 -22.61
N SER A 523 -10.86 -21.44 -21.44
CA SER A 523 -9.93 -22.01 -20.48
C SER A 523 -10.46 -21.78 -19.05
N SER A 524 -9.93 -22.51 -18.08
CA SER A 524 -10.27 -22.28 -16.67
C SER A 524 -9.45 -21.10 -16.16
N GLU A 525 -10.09 -20.05 -15.67
CA GLU A 525 -9.46 -18.88 -15.07
C GLU A 525 -9.76 -18.83 -13.57
N PHE A 526 -8.74 -18.63 -12.74
CA PHE A 526 -8.93 -18.45 -11.31
C PHE A 526 -9.29 -17.00 -10.97
N CYS A 527 -10.43 -16.83 -10.31
CA CYS A 527 -10.91 -15.56 -9.78
C CYS A 527 -10.69 -15.50 -8.27
N ALA A 528 -9.67 -14.73 -7.85
CA ALA A 528 -9.36 -14.51 -6.43
C ALA A 528 -10.53 -13.87 -5.67
N ALA A 529 -11.06 -12.78 -6.21
CA ALA A 529 -12.28 -12.15 -5.72
C ALA A 529 -12.94 -11.32 -6.81
N SER A 530 -14.14 -11.73 -7.22
CA SER A 530 -14.90 -11.04 -8.24
C SER A 530 -16.38 -11.43 -8.15
N GLN A 531 -17.18 -10.82 -9.03
CA GLN A 531 -18.59 -11.14 -9.20
C GLN A 531 -18.73 -11.77 -10.59
N PRO A 532 -19.27 -12.99 -10.70
CA PRO A 532 -19.44 -13.63 -11.99
C PRO A 532 -20.53 -12.91 -12.79
N GLN A 533 -20.34 -12.84 -14.10
CA GLN A 533 -21.23 -12.15 -15.04
C GLN A 533 -22.20 -13.14 -15.68
N THR A 534 -23.32 -12.63 -16.20
CA THR A 534 -24.26 -13.45 -16.98
C THR A 534 -23.55 -14.14 -18.14
N GLY A 535 -23.79 -15.45 -18.29
CA GLY A 535 -23.14 -16.32 -19.27
C GLY A 535 -21.86 -17.00 -18.76
N ASP A 536 -21.33 -16.60 -17.60
CA ASP A 536 -20.16 -17.26 -17.03
C ASP A 536 -20.51 -18.65 -16.50
N VAL A 537 -19.71 -19.66 -16.85
CA VAL A 537 -19.74 -20.97 -16.20
C VAL A 537 -18.75 -20.96 -15.04
N VAL A 538 -19.19 -21.20 -13.83
CA VAL A 538 -18.39 -21.05 -12.61
C VAL A 538 -18.39 -22.30 -11.73
N SER A 539 -17.31 -22.50 -10.97
CA SER A 539 -17.23 -23.53 -9.93
C SER A 539 -16.31 -23.08 -8.79
N ASN A 540 -16.44 -23.72 -7.62
CA ASN A 540 -15.49 -23.49 -6.52
C ASN A 540 -14.11 -24.11 -6.84
N ASN A 541 -13.03 -23.43 -6.44
CA ASN A 541 -11.69 -24.01 -6.50
C ASN A 541 -11.58 -25.23 -5.55
N GLN A 542 -11.04 -26.33 -6.06
CA GLN A 542 -10.79 -27.56 -5.30
C GLN A 542 -9.32 -27.59 -4.87
N VAL A 543 -9.08 -27.31 -3.59
CA VAL A 543 -7.74 -27.37 -2.99
C VAL A 543 -7.22 -28.81 -3.02
N ILE A 544 -5.95 -28.98 -3.38
CA ILE A 544 -5.27 -30.27 -3.37
C ILE A 544 -4.12 -30.23 -2.37
N ASP A 545 -4.06 -31.25 -1.50
CA ASP A 545 -3.07 -31.37 -0.43
C ASP A 545 -1.63 -31.19 -0.93
N LEU A 546 -1.30 -31.71 -2.12
CA LEU A 546 0.03 -31.55 -2.73
C LEU A 546 0.48 -30.09 -2.79
N LEU A 547 -0.34 -29.20 -3.36
CA LEU A 547 0.03 -27.78 -3.50
C LEU A 547 -0.19 -27.03 -2.19
N ASP A 548 -1.26 -27.34 -1.46
CA ASP A 548 -1.55 -26.69 -0.19
C ASP A 548 -0.42 -26.90 0.83
N LEU A 549 0.12 -28.11 0.93
CA LEU A 549 1.27 -28.42 1.79
C LEU A 549 2.59 -27.88 1.22
N SER A 550 2.81 -28.00 -0.11
CA SER A 550 4.04 -27.49 -0.75
C SER A 550 4.24 -25.98 -0.57
N LEU A 551 3.14 -25.24 -0.52
CA LEU A 551 3.11 -23.79 -0.35
C LEU A 551 2.88 -23.40 1.13
N HIS A 552 3.02 -24.34 2.07
CA HIS A 552 2.94 -24.08 3.52
C HIS A 552 4.28 -23.73 4.12
N PHE A 553 4.64 -22.46 3.95
CA PHE A 553 5.83 -21.90 4.56
C PHE A 553 5.59 -21.60 6.04
N VAL A 554 6.12 -22.45 6.92
CA VAL A 554 5.99 -22.31 8.38
C VAL A 554 7.17 -21.49 8.93
N PRO A 555 6.95 -20.52 9.85
CA PRO A 555 8.04 -19.76 10.47
C PRO A 555 9.13 -20.68 11.06
N GLY A 556 10.40 -20.38 10.77
CA GLY A 556 11.55 -21.18 11.15
C GLY A 556 11.92 -22.31 10.17
N GLN A 557 11.06 -22.63 9.19
CA GLN A 557 11.33 -23.65 8.18
C GLN A 557 12.54 -23.27 7.33
N LEU A 558 13.43 -24.24 7.10
CA LEU A 558 14.55 -24.14 6.17
C LEU A 558 14.25 -24.85 4.86
N ILE A 559 14.58 -24.19 3.75
CA ILE A 559 14.33 -24.62 2.39
C ILE A 559 15.68 -24.61 1.68
N ARG A 560 16.23 -25.80 1.41
CA ARG A 560 17.58 -26.00 0.89
C ARG A 560 17.53 -26.38 -0.57
N PHE A 561 18.36 -25.72 -1.39
CA PHE A 561 18.51 -26.01 -2.81
C PHE A 561 19.97 -26.15 -3.20
N LYS A 562 20.21 -26.93 -4.25
CA LYS A 562 21.47 -26.95 -5.02
C LYS A 562 21.17 -26.60 -6.46
N GLN A 563 22.08 -25.85 -7.08
CA GLN A 563 22.00 -25.56 -8.50
C GLN A 563 22.49 -26.76 -9.32
N GLU A 564 21.70 -27.18 -10.29
CA GLU A 564 22.05 -28.24 -11.24
C GLU A 564 23.20 -27.76 -12.15
N ASN A 565 24.23 -28.60 -12.34
CA ASN A 565 25.39 -28.38 -13.23
C ASN A 565 26.38 -27.25 -12.86
N ALA A 566 26.37 -26.73 -11.62
CA ALA A 566 27.46 -25.89 -11.10
C ALA A 566 28.43 -26.76 -10.28
N GLY A 567 29.71 -26.85 -10.67
CA GLY A 567 30.77 -27.71 -10.06
C GLY A 567 30.65 -28.00 -8.55
N GLU A 568 31.43 -27.32 -7.68
CA GLU A 568 31.13 -27.30 -6.24
C GLU A 568 29.80 -26.56 -6.04
N ALA A 569 28.68 -27.26 -6.15
CA ALA A 569 27.35 -26.66 -6.07
C ALA A 569 27.13 -26.02 -4.69
N LYS A 570 27.21 -24.69 -4.64
CA LYS A 570 26.93 -23.90 -3.44
C LYS A 570 25.47 -24.11 -3.03
N GLU A 571 25.27 -24.47 -1.77
CA GLU A 571 23.94 -24.64 -1.19
C GLU A 571 23.26 -23.28 -1.00
N ILE A 572 22.04 -23.14 -1.50
CA ILE A 572 21.21 -21.95 -1.32
C ILE A 572 20.15 -22.28 -0.28
N ILE A 573 20.10 -21.47 0.78
CA ILE A 573 19.19 -21.68 1.91
C ILE A 573 18.21 -20.51 1.98
N TRP A 574 16.92 -20.83 1.88
CA TRP A 574 15.84 -19.91 2.20
C TRP A 574 15.24 -20.28 3.56
N LYS A 575 14.99 -19.27 4.39
CA LYS A 575 14.36 -19.42 5.70
C LYS A 575 13.03 -18.67 5.72
N THR A 576 12.00 -19.27 6.28
CA THR A 576 10.73 -18.58 6.52
C THR A 576 10.76 -17.85 7.85
N GLU A 577 10.39 -16.58 7.86
CA GLU A 577 10.38 -15.71 9.04
C GLU A 577 9.11 -14.86 9.07
N THR A 578 8.83 -14.24 10.22
CA THR A 578 7.73 -13.27 10.40
C THR A 578 8.26 -11.99 11.04
N ASP A 579 7.64 -10.86 10.73
CA ASP A 579 7.93 -9.60 11.40
C ASP A 579 7.07 -9.38 12.67
N ILE A 580 7.27 -8.24 13.34
CA ILE A 580 6.50 -7.87 14.55
C ILE A 580 5.01 -7.63 14.30
N TYR A 581 4.60 -7.52 13.04
CA TYR A 581 3.21 -7.35 12.60
C TYR A 581 2.63 -8.66 12.07
N ASN A 582 3.33 -9.78 12.27
CA ASN A 582 2.96 -11.12 11.80
C ASN A 582 2.91 -11.25 10.26
N ASN A 583 3.60 -10.37 9.52
CA ASN A 583 3.78 -10.52 8.08
C ASN A 583 4.86 -11.56 7.80
N SER A 584 4.54 -12.56 6.96
CA SER A 584 5.46 -13.65 6.64
C SER A 584 6.33 -13.34 5.42
N TYR A 585 7.58 -13.79 5.46
CA TYR A 585 8.51 -13.67 4.33
C TYR A 585 9.52 -14.81 4.26
N LEU A 586 9.99 -15.09 3.05
CA LEU A 586 11.17 -15.90 2.81
C LEU A 586 12.41 -15.01 2.80
N ILE A 587 13.47 -15.38 3.51
CA ILE A 587 14.77 -14.71 3.47
C ILE A 587 15.85 -15.65 2.94
N CYS A 588 16.64 -15.17 1.99
CA CYS A 588 17.84 -15.89 1.52
C CYS A 588 18.99 -15.64 2.50
N GLU A 589 19.59 -16.69 3.05
CA GLU A 589 20.67 -16.53 4.05
C GLU A 589 21.92 -15.88 3.46
N GLU A 590 22.20 -16.10 2.18
CA GLU A 590 23.38 -15.56 1.49
C GLU A 590 23.19 -14.09 1.10
N THR A 591 22.13 -13.78 0.34
CA THR A 591 21.94 -12.43 -0.23
C THR A 591 21.20 -11.49 0.70
N LYS A 592 20.63 -12.01 1.79
CA LYS A 592 19.70 -11.31 2.70
C LYS A 592 18.48 -10.71 2.00
N ALA A 593 18.20 -11.14 0.77
CA ALA A 593 16.99 -10.75 0.05
C ALA A 593 15.75 -11.36 0.73
N LYS A 594 14.63 -10.64 0.69
CA LYS A 594 13.36 -11.02 1.30
C LYS A 594 12.24 -11.01 0.27
N ALA A 595 11.44 -12.07 0.26
CA ALA A 595 10.22 -12.16 -0.54
C ALA A 595 9.02 -12.33 0.41
N TRP A 596 8.20 -11.29 0.51
CA TRP A 596 7.07 -11.25 1.43
C TRP A 596 5.83 -11.87 0.79
N PHE A 597 5.08 -12.64 1.57
CA PHE A 597 3.92 -13.36 1.06
C PHE A 597 2.75 -13.37 2.05
N ILE A 598 1.56 -13.55 1.49
CA ILE A 598 0.31 -13.78 2.20
C ILE A 598 -0.27 -15.06 1.65
N ARG A 599 -0.67 -15.96 2.54
CA ARG A 599 -1.29 -17.23 2.19
C ARG A 599 -2.76 -17.25 2.64
N GLN A 600 -3.62 -17.70 1.74
CA GLN A 600 -4.98 -18.14 2.01
C GLN A 600 -5.13 -19.63 1.68
N PRO A 601 -6.23 -20.30 2.09
CA PRO A 601 -6.43 -21.72 1.78
C PRO A 601 -6.41 -22.03 0.28
N ASP A 602 -6.93 -21.14 -0.56
CA ASP A 602 -7.07 -21.36 -2.01
C ASP A 602 -5.89 -20.79 -2.83
N ILE A 603 -5.03 -19.95 -2.24
CA ILE A 603 -4.05 -19.16 -2.99
C ILE A 603 -2.89 -18.62 -2.13
N LEU A 604 -1.71 -18.54 -2.73
CA LEU A 604 -0.52 -17.85 -2.23
C LEU A 604 -0.24 -16.60 -3.06
N TYR A 605 -0.02 -15.47 -2.38
CA TYR A 605 0.37 -14.19 -2.97
C TYR A 605 1.75 -13.77 -2.49
N PHE A 606 2.64 -13.43 -3.42
CA PHE A 606 3.77 -12.56 -3.06
C PHE A 606 3.37 -11.08 -3.12
N THR A 607 3.69 -10.31 -2.09
CA THR A 607 3.25 -8.91 -1.97
C THR A 607 4.33 -7.94 -2.42
N HIS A 608 5.57 -8.12 -1.97
CA HIS A 608 6.70 -7.29 -2.32
C HIS A 608 8.04 -8.02 -2.11
N PHE A 609 9.10 -7.45 -2.70
CA PHE A 609 10.44 -8.00 -2.66
C PHE A 609 11.45 -6.94 -2.21
N GLU A 610 12.41 -7.33 -1.37
CA GLU A 610 13.48 -6.48 -0.86
C GLU A 610 14.84 -7.16 -1.05
N GLY A 611 15.88 -6.37 -1.36
CA GLY A 611 17.26 -6.86 -1.47
C GLY A 611 17.70 -7.16 -2.90
N ASN A 612 18.60 -8.14 -3.06
CA ASN A 612 19.29 -8.39 -4.32
C ASN A 612 18.37 -9.02 -5.40
N ARG A 613 18.20 -8.32 -6.52
CA ARG A 613 17.38 -8.74 -7.68
C ARG A 613 18.08 -9.71 -8.63
N ASP A 614 19.35 -10.01 -8.41
CA ASP A 614 20.11 -11.02 -9.15
C ASP A 614 20.16 -12.36 -8.37
N SER A 615 19.28 -12.53 -7.37
CA SER A 615 19.22 -13.74 -6.55
C SER A 615 18.13 -14.70 -7.00
N TRP A 616 18.33 -15.99 -6.79
CA TRP A 616 17.32 -17.02 -7.06
C TRP A 616 15.99 -16.79 -6.34
N LEU A 617 16.00 -16.17 -5.16
CA LEU A 617 14.78 -15.82 -4.44
C LEU A 617 13.98 -14.73 -5.17
N TYR A 618 14.65 -13.83 -5.91
CA TYR A 618 13.97 -12.85 -6.76
C TYR A 618 13.28 -13.51 -7.95
N ASP A 619 13.97 -14.43 -8.62
CA ASP A 619 13.40 -15.20 -9.73
C ASP A 619 12.23 -16.08 -9.25
N PHE A 620 12.34 -16.70 -8.06
CA PHE A 620 11.23 -17.41 -7.43
C PHE A 620 10.06 -16.49 -7.12
N TYR A 621 10.30 -15.31 -6.53
CA TYR A 621 9.27 -14.30 -6.30
C TYR A 621 8.54 -13.89 -7.59
N LEU A 622 9.25 -13.78 -8.72
CA LEU A 622 8.65 -13.46 -10.00
C LEU A 622 7.84 -14.63 -10.57
N GLY A 623 8.39 -15.84 -10.61
CA GLY A 623 7.72 -17.02 -11.17
C GLY A 623 6.53 -17.49 -10.32
N ALA A 624 6.68 -17.44 -9.00
CA ALA A 624 5.66 -17.83 -8.03
C ALA A 624 4.77 -16.65 -7.58
N TYR A 625 4.78 -15.51 -8.28
CA TYR A 625 4.11 -14.27 -7.86
C TYR A 625 2.68 -14.48 -7.35
N GLN A 626 1.96 -15.39 -7.98
CA GLN A 626 0.66 -15.88 -7.55
C GLN A 626 0.50 -17.36 -7.91
N LEU A 627 0.17 -18.19 -6.90
CA LEU A 627 -0.01 -19.64 -7.07
C LEU A 627 -1.30 -20.10 -6.39
N VAL A 628 -2.14 -20.83 -7.12
CA VAL A 628 -3.38 -21.44 -6.62
C VAL A 628 -3.05 -22.79 -6.01
N THR A 629 -3.68 -23.12 -4.87
CA THR A 629 -3.47 -24.39 -4.16
C THR A 629 -4.37 -25.52 -4.67
N GLY A 630 -5.30 -25.23 -5.58
CA GLY A 630 -6.09 -26.22 -6.31
C GLY A 630 -5.50 -26.56 -7.68
N PHE A 631 -6.02 -27.61 -8.32
CA PHE A 631 -5.68 -27.97 -9.69
C PHE A 631 -6.91 -27.99 -10.59
N SER A 632 -6.81 -27.35 -11.75
CA SER A 632 -7.75 -27.53 -12.85
C SER A 632 -6.96 -27.67 -14.15
N PRO A 633 -7.25 -28.68 -15.00
CA PRO A 633 -6.57 -28.83 -16.28
C PRO A 633 -6.64 -27.53 -17.10
N GLY A 634 -5.49 -27.03 -17.52
CA GLY A 634 -5.40 -25.80 -18.30
C GLY A 634 -5.79 -24.53 -17.52
N LEU A 635 -5.72 -24.55 -16.18
CA LEU A 635 -5.88 -23.35 -15.36
C LEU A 635 -4.87 -22.29 -15.79
N VAL A 636 -5.36 -21.10 -16.14
CA VAL A 636 -4.55 -19.93 -16.45
C VAL A 636 -4.84 -18.83 -15.44
N MET A 637 -3.79 -18.17 -14.98
CA MET A 637 -3.90 -16.90 -14.26
C MET A 637 -3.09 -15.84 -14.99
N LYS A 638 -3.60 -14.61 -14.98
CA LYS A 638 -2.91 -13.45 -15.52
C LYS A 638 -2.96 -12.34 -14.50
N GLU A 639 -1.81 -11.79 -14.17
CA GLU A 639 -1.69 -10.71 -13.22
C GLU A 639 -0.68 -9.66 -13.67
N LYS A 640 -0.75 -8.48 -13.04
CA LYS A 640 0.27 -7.45 -13.19
C LYS A 640 1.25 -7.52 -12.04
N ILE A 641 2.53 -7.31 -12.34
CA ILE A 641 3.57 -7.11 -11.33
C ILE A 641 3.87 -5.61 -11.24
N THR A 642 4.27 -5.17 -10.04
CA THR A 642 4.64 -3.77 -9.79
C THR A 642 5.73 -3.30 -10.75
N THR A 643 5.48 -2.17 -11.43
CA THR A 643 6.41 -1.54 -12.37
C THR A 643 7.73 -1.13 -11.71
N ALA A 644 7.78 -1.02 -10.38
CA ALA A 644 9.02 -0.80 -9.63
C ALA A 644 10.13 -1.85 -9.88
N LEU A 645 9.75 -3.02 -10.42
CA LEU A 645 10.65 -4.11 -10.76
C LEU A 645 11.13 -4.10 -12.21
N PHE A 646 10.78 -3.07 -13.00
CA PHE A 646 11.20 -2.98 -14.39
C PHE A 646 12.74 -2.89 -14.49
N PRO A 647 13.39 -3.66 -15.37
CA PRO A 647 14.85 -3.80 -15.37
C PRO A 647 15.59 -2.55 -15.84
N ASN A 648 15.04 -1.83 -16.83
CA ASN A 648 15.67 -0.62 -17.37
C ASN A 648 15.38 0.60 -16.47
N LYS A 649 16.38 0.98 -15.67
CA LYS A 649 16.28 2.12 -14.75
C LYS A 649 16.06 3.46 -15.46
N ALA A 650 16.62 3.68 -16.64
CA ALA A 650 16.46 4.95 -17.35
C ALA A 650 15.01 5.14 -17.83
N LEU A 651 14.41 4.09 -18.40
CA LEU A 651 13.00 4.12 -18.76
C LEU A 651 12.10 4.22 -17.53
N LEU A 652 12.45 3.54 -16.42
CA LEU A 652 11.70 3.65 -15.17
C LEU A 652 11.72 5.08 -14.64
N THR A 653 12.86 5.78 -14.70
CA THR A 653 12.94 7.20 -14.33
C THR A 653 11.99 8.07 -15.16
N ILE A 654 11.89 7.84 -16.47
CA ILE A 654 10.94 8.55 -17.34
C ILE A 654 9.50 8.21 -16.93
N GLN A 655 9.21 6.93 -16.69
CA GLN A 655 7.92 6.46 -16.21
C GLN A 655 7.51 7.13 -14.90
N ASP A 656 8.42 7.32 -13.95
CA ASP A 656 8.12 7.92 -12.66
C ASP A 656 7.57 9.35 -12.79
N PHE A 657 8.06 10.16 -13.73
CA PHE A 657 7.57 11.53 -13.94
C PHE A 657 6.14 11.58 -14.47
N ILE A 658 5.73 10.58 -15.26
CA ILE A 658 4.41 10.56 -15.90
C ILE A 658 3.44 9.56 -15.27
N ALA A 659 3.89 8.75 -14.31
CA ALA A 659 3.12 7.70 -13.66
C ALA A 659 1.74 8.13 -13.13
N PRO A 660 1.53 9.35 -12.60
CA PRO A 660 0.21 9.81 -12.16
C PRO A 660 -0.82 9.97 -13.29
N PHE A 661 -0.34 10.06 -14.54
CA PHE A 661 -1.14 10.32 -15.74
C PHE A 661 -1.16 9.14 -16.70
N TYR A 662 -0.04 8.43 -16.88
CA TYR A 662 0.09 7.37 -17.86
C TYR A 662 1.16 6.32 -17.50
N MET A 663 0.83 5.04 -17.69
CA MET A 663 1.70 3.88 -17.46
C MET A 663 2.06 3.19 -18.79
N PHE A 664 3.22 3.52 -19.35
CA PHE A 664 3.74 2.91 -20.58
C PHE A 664 4.60 1.66 -20.32
N LEU A 665 5.15 1.53 -19.11
CA LEU A 665 5.84 0.34 -18.65
C LEU A 665 4.90 -0.58 -17.87
N LYS A 666 4.80 -1.82 -18.30
CA LYS A 666 3.99 -2.85 -17.65
C LYS A 666 4.80 -4.12 -17.49
N ILE A 667 4.54 -4.84 -16.42
CA ILE A 667 5.06 -6.19 -16.21
C ILE A 667 3.85 -7.08 -16.01
N THR A 668 3.70 -8.10 -16.84
CA THR A 668 2.64 -9.08 -16.71
C THR A 668 3.22 -10.43 -16.31
N HIS A 669 2.51 -11.10 -15.41
CA HIS A 669 2.73 -12.48 -15.03
C HIS A 669 1.59 -13.30 -15.59
N SER A 670 1.91 -14.41 -16.23
CA SER A 670 0.95 -15.49 -16.43
C SER A 670 1.46 -16.75 -15.76
N MET A 671 0.52 -17.54 -15.27
CA MET A 671 0.77 -18.88 -14.76
C MET A 671 -0.19 -19.84 -15.44
N LYS A 672 0.32 -21.02 -15.79
CA LYS A 672 -0.45 -22.13 -16.35
C LYS A 672 -0.15 -23.41 -15.59
N GLN A 673 -1.20 -24.13 -15.21
CA GLN A 673 -1.07 -25.51 -14.74
C GLN A 673 -1.05 -26.46 -15.93
N VAL A 674 0.08 -27.12 -16.14
CA VAL A 674 0.37 -27.85 -17.38
C VAL A 674 -0.04 -29.30 -17.25
N LYS A 675 0.37 -29.95 -16.16
CA LYS A 675 0.21 -31.38 -15.99
C LYS A 675 0.02 -31.74 -14.52
N PHE A 676 -0.94 -32.61 -14.28
CA PHE A 676 -1.05 -33.40 -13.06
C PHE A 676 -0.82 -34.86 -13.41
N ILE A 677 0.20 -35.47 -12.80
CA ILE A 677 0.44 -36.91 -12.89
C ILE A 677 0.09 -37.45 -11.51
N ASN A 678 -0.86 -38.38 -11.45
CA ASN A 678 -1.24 -39.04 -10.22
C ASN A 678 -0.93 -40.53 -10.37
N ASP A 679 0.28 -40.91 -10.00
CA ASP A 679 0.69 -42.31 -9.95
C ASP A 679 0.38 -42.88 -8.57
N LEU A 680 0.23 -44.21 -8.47
CA LEU A 680 -0.07 -44.91 -7.20
C LEU A 680 0.93 -44.58 -6.06
N SER A 681 2.14 -44.13 -6.41
CA SER A 681 3.23 -43.81 -5.46
C SER A 681 3.52 -42.32 -5.28
N SER A 682 3.19 -41.45 -6.26
CA SER A 682 3.42 -40.00 -6.13
C SER A 682 2.49 -39.18 -7.01
N SER A 683 2.07 -38.04 -6.47
CA SER A 683 1.34 -37.01 -7.19
C SER A 683 2.30 -35.88 -7.56
N LYS A 684 2.32 -35.48 -8.84
CA LYS A 684 3.21 -34.46 -9.39
C LYS A 684 2.44 -33.39 -10.14
N ILE A 685 2.71 -32.12 -9.84
CA ILE A 685 2.16 -30.96 -10.55
C ILE A 685 3.29 -30.15 -11.19
N LEU A 686 3.14 -29.87 -12.48
CA LEU A 686 3.98 -28.94 -13.23
C LEU A 686 3.23 -27.63 -13.43
N ILE A 687 3.83 -26.54 -12.93
CA ILE A 687 3.35 -25.17 -13.14
C ILE A 687 4.38 -24.43 -13.99
N GLU A 688 3.91 -23.84 -15.09
CA GLU A 688 4.69 -22.92 -15.90
C GLU A 688 4.28 -21.49 -15.58
N SER A 689 5.25 -20.59 -15.48
CA SER A 689 4.99 -19.16 -15.35
C SER A 689 5.81 -18.37 -16.35
N GLU A 690 5.20 -17.31 -16.88
CA GLU A 690 5.82 -16.42 -17.84
C GLU A 690 5.70 -14.98 -17.37
N ILE A 691 6.82 -14.25 -17.45
CA ILE A 691 6.89 -12.82 -17.17
C ILE A 691 7.22 -12.08 -18.46
N ASN A 692 6.35 -11.15 -18.83
CA ASN A 692 6.57 -10.24 -19.95
C ASN A 692 6.83 -8.83 -19.45
N PHE A 693 7.89 -8.21 -19.97
CA PHE A 693 8.21 -6.81 -19.75
C PHE A 693 7.75 -6.05 -20.99
N LEU A 694 6.77 -5.15 -20.84
CA LEU A 694 6.15 -4.44 -21.96
C LEU A 694 6.47 -2.94 -21.94
N ILE A 695 6.73 -2.39 -23.12
CA ILE A 695 6.85 -0.96 -23.39
C ILE A 695 5.77 -0.60 -24.42
N PHE A 696 4.85 0.31 -24.08
CA PHE A 696 3.69 0.63 -24.94
C PHE A 696 2.95 -0.63 -25.44
N ASP A 697 2.73 -1.58 -24.53
CA ASP A 697 2.09 -2.88 -24.78
C ASP A 697 2.84 -3.82 -25.74
N LYS A 698 4.07 -3.49 -26.15
CA LYS A 698 4.97 -4.39 -26.88
C LYS A 698 5.94 -5.07 -25.93
N ALA A 699 5.97 -6.41 -25.95
CA ALA A 699 6.91 -7.19 -25.15
C ALA A 699 8.35 -6.97 -25.63
N THR A 700 9.23 -6.55 -24.73
CA THR A 700 10.67 -6.30 -25.02
C THR A 700 11.60 -7.33 -24.39
N ALA A 701 11.14 -8.00 -23.34
CA ALA A 701 11.86 -9.10 -22.71
C ALA A 701 10.87 -10.09 -22.09
N LYS A 702 11.27 -11.35 -22.05
CA LYS A 702 10.49 -12.46 -21.50
C LYS A 702 11.36 -13.31 -20.57
N ARG A 703 10.77 -13.79 -19.48
CA ARG A 703 11.36 -14.83 -18.61
C ARG A 703 10.33 -15.92 -18.40
N THR A 704 10.75 -17.17 -18.49
CA THR A 704 9.87 -18.32 -18.26
C THR A 704 10.42 -19.13 -17.08
N TYR A 705 9.51 -19.65 -16.27
CA TYR A 705 9.82 -20.44 -15.09
C TYR A 705 9.03 -21.74 -15.13
N GLU A 706 9.66 -22.83 -14.69
CA GLU A 706 9.01 -24.11 -14.46
C GLU A 706 9.14 -24.47 -12.97
N MET A 707 8.02 -24.81 -12.33
CA MET A 707 7.96 -25.25 -10.94
C MET A 707 7.38 -26.66 -10.89
N VAL A 708 8.12 -27.57 -10.27
CA VAL A 708 7.72 -28.96 -10.11
C VAL A 708 7.45 -29.24 -8.64
N PHE A 709 6.20 -29.58 -8.33
CA PHE A 709 5.75 -29.96 -7.00
C PHE A 709 5.53 -31.46 -6.95
N GLU A 710 6.15 -32.13 -5.99
CA GLU A 710 6.06 -33.57 -5.78
C GLU A 710 6.39 -33.88 -4.31
N ASN A 711 5.73 -34.88 -3.72
CA ASN A 711 5.86 -35.25 -2.30
C ASN A 711 5.64 -34.08 -1.34
N ASN A 712 4.60 -33.27 -1.59
CA ASN A 712 4.22 -32.11 -0.77
C ASN A 712 5.31 -31.04 -0.63
N GLN A 713 6.24 -30.96 -1.59
CA GLN A 713 7.31 -29.98 -1.61
C GLN A 713 7.61 -29.47 -3.03
N LEU A 714 8.19 -28.27 -3.12
CA LEU A 714 8.83 -27.78 -4.34
C LEU A 714 10.14 -28.53 -4.57
N GLN A 715 10.19 -29.40 -5.58
CA GLN A 715 11.36 -30.22 -5.91
C GLN A 715 12.31 -29.52 -6.88
N HIS A 716 11.76 -28.92 -7.94
CA HIS A 716 12.54 -28.24 -8.96
C HIS A 716 11.99 -26.85 -9.23
N PHE A 717 12.89 -25.87 -9.31
CA PHE A 717 12.60 -24.53 -9.79
C PHE A 717 13.57 -24.18 -10.92
N THR A 718 13.04 -24.07 -12.14
CA THR A 718 13.84 -23.82 -13.32
C THR A 718 13.58 -22.42 -13.86
N LEU A 719 14.65 -21.68 -14.12
CA LEU A 719 14.63 -20.44 -14.91
C LEU A 719 15.04 -20.76 -16.36
N ILE A 720 14.23 -20.29 -17.31
CA ILE A 720 14.51 -20.33 -18.75
C ILE A 720 14.62 -18.88 -19.25
N LYS A 721 15.83 -18.52 -19.70
CA LYS A 721 16.14 -17.18 -20.21
C LYS A 721 17.00 -17.30 -21.46
N ASN A 722 16.54 -16.74 -22.58
CA ASN A 722 17.24 -16.79 -23.87
C ASN A 722 17.73 -18.21 -24.21
N GLU A 723 16.84 -19.20 -24.11
CA GLU A 723 17.11 -20.64 -24.36
C GLU A 723 18.10 -21.31 -23.38
N THR A 724 18.67 -20.57 -22.42
CA THR A 724 19.48 -21.15 -21.34
C THR A 724 18.56 -21.64 -20.22
N LYS A 725 18.70 -22.91 -19.83
CA LYS A 725 17.96 -23.55 -18.73
C LYS A 725 18.87 -23.70 -17.51
N THR A 726 18.43 -23.16 -16.38
CA THR A 726 19.14 -23.29 -15.09
C THR A 726 18.15 -23.75 -14.02
N THR A 727 18.49 -24.79 -13.26
CA THR A 727 17.57 -25.44 -12.32
C THR A 727 18.10 -25.39 -10.89
N LEU A 728 17.24 -25.08 -9.93
CA LEU A 728 17.42 -25.39 -8.53
C LEU A 728 16.72 -26.70 -8.18
N VAL A 729 17.44 -27.59 -7.52
CA VAL A 729 16.95 -28.90 -7.04
C VAL A 729 16.92 -28.88 -5.52
N ARG A 730 15.79 -29.30 -4.95
CA ARG A 730 15.59 -29.42 -3.51
C ARG A 730 16.56 -30.46 -2.91
N VAL A 731 17.08 -30.16 -1.72
CA VAL A 731 17.95 -31.06 -0.92
C VAL A 731 17.29 -31.40 0.40
#